data_AF-A0A151Z675-F1
#
_entry.id   AF-A0A151Z675-F1
#
_cell.length_a   1.000
_cell.length_b   1.000
_cell.length_c   1.000
_cell.angle_alpha   90.00
_cell.angle_beta   90.00
_cell.angle_gamma   90.00
#
_symmetry.space_group_name_H-M   'P 1'
#
loop_
_entity.id
_entity.type
_entity.pdbx_description
1 polymer ?
#
loop_
_entity_poly.entity_id
_entity_poly.type
_entity_poly.pdbx_seq_one_letter_code
_entity_poly.pdbx_strand_id
1 'polypeptide(L)'
;MSKINIRLVILIIVSIGLFGISRFYQYNRYSINTPHAVNDIEILNINANQIIRHTEKLIDIGNSKFIYEESRSLAREYIKDYLIANGVPNEQIIYNRFEWTERKSVGRNITTTTWTGINIMVWINTTSQTSDRIRVIGAHYDTVHWGENRTSGAHDNLSGTGLLIETCISMYRYQRHLDQQVPYLFVFFDQEEPGALGSKSFVDHYKVAKNKHKYAYFIDVDSMGYKDSQPLIVTYPYEHNHQTLFSPRWLVDAMVQASYHIRYDGITVGTSRLTTSLAFQAQKHHLLSIRFLSDDGPFTWSGVDSLLLTDLDLFYGRNVDYHKITDQPKNLDSDLVKDFSLILTQFLVSTSTDQSVYSLNTSLIDSQGTIKNPLKRLFYQFMKSTIETIFSGNKQYLIVGPICFGYFDLILFSTFILLLIYLTSYQHYKDLIKKWETIDYYSQLNQKRKKSFKRVHNSNNSHHLNNNNGVGGVRDEEQQTYKKLTGAGVNDDSTTSEIDEIDSTNRYYYRKKHSNNSSLMSNSNNRQTSSITFQLMLIHLWVMFLVSLVDPTYCFEILALSFLSLMTIHHYQYSFNLFTGFLSGAFCANFIYMDILMMRALGRKGSISQELTLGILLGIYIVHSILIVVYGYNFGRKMEQYKKFEKSLNSNNQISNNDIKEDLEK
;
A
#
# COMPACT_ATOMS: atom_id res chain seq x y z
N MET A 1 -25.71 28.68 -7.47
CA MET A 1 -25.29 27.38 -8.02
C MET A 1 -24.66 27.61 -9.37
N SER A 2 -23.33 27.77 -9.39
CA SER A 2 -22.57 28.17 -10.57
C SER A 2 -22.36 26.99 -11.51
N LYS A 3 -22.31 27.29 -12.82
CA LYS A 3 -21.79 26.46 -13.92
C LYS A 3 -21.02 25.25 -13.40
N ILE A 4 -21.64 24.07 -13.45
CA ILE A 4 -20.91 22.82 -13.28
C ILE A 4 -19.70 22.93 -14.22
N ASN A 5 -18.50 22.87 -13.64
CA ASN A 5 -17.27 23.06 -14.39
C ASN A 5 -17.25 21.99 -15.48
N ILE A 6 -17.42 22.37 -16.75
CA ILE A 6 -17.49 21.43 -17.89
C ILE A 6 -16.29 20.47 -17.86
N ARG A 7 -15.14 20.94 -17.36
CA ARG A 7 -13.94 20.10 -17.13
C ARG A 7 -14.17 18.96 -16.14
N LEU A 8 -14.92 19.21 -15.06
CA LEU A 8 -15.28 18.20 -14.06
C LEU A 8 -16.26 17.17 -14.64
N VAL A 9 -17.23 17.59 -15.46
CA VAL A 9 -18.16 16.67 -16.13
C VAL A 9 -17.44 15.79 -17.14
N ILE A 10 -16.59 16.39 -17.98
CA ILE A 10 -15.76 15.64 -18.93
C ILE A 10 -14.89 14.62 -18.18
N LEU A 11 -14.26 15.03 -17.07
CA LEU A 11 -13.46 14.13 -16.25
C LEU A 11 -14.27 12.95 -15.73
N ILE A 12 -15.44 13.19 -15.12
CA ILE A 12 -16.32 12.14 -14.61
C ILE A 12 -16.69 11.17 -15.73
N ILE A 13 -17.07 11.68 -16.91
CA ILE A 13 -17.41 10.86 -18.08
C ILE A 13 -16.22 10.01 -18.55
N VAL A 14 -15.03 10.58 -18.65
CA VAL A 14 -13.81 9.86 -19.06
C VAL A 14 -13.44 8.79 -18.04
N SER A 15 -13.49 9.10 -16.74
CA SER A 15 -13.20 8.13 -15.67
C SER A 15 -14.20 6.98 -15.67
N ILE A 16 -15.51 7.26 -15.82
CA ILE A 16 -16.54 6.22 -15.95
C ILE A 16 -16.32 5.38 -17.21
N GLY A 17 -15.96 6.01 -18.34
CA GLY A 17 -15.67 5.32 -19.59
C GLY A 17 -14.47 4.38 -19.48
N LEU A 18 -13.35 4.85 -18.93
CA LEU A 18 -12.15 4.05 -18.70
C LEU A 18 -12.41 2.90 -17.70
N PHE A 19 -13.15 3.16 -16.63
CA PHE A 19 -13.58 2.12 -15.70
C PHE A 19 -14.49 1.08 -16.37
N GLY A 20 -15.45 1.52 -17.19
CA GLY A 20 -16.32 0.63 -17.95
C GLY A 20 -15.56 -0.24 -18.94
N ILE A 21 -14.55 0.31 -19.63
CA ILE A 21 -13.66 -0.45 -20.52
C ILE A 21 -12.82 -1.45 -19.73
N SER A 22 -12.23 -1.04 -18.60
CA SER A 22 -11.49 -1.94 -17.70
C SER A 22 -12.36 -3.12 -17.26
N ARG A 23 -13.61 -2.84 -16.84
CA ARG A 23 -14.57 -3.87 -16.44
C ARG A 23 -15.02 -4.77 -17.58
N PHE A 24 -15.28 -4.21 -18.77
CA PHE A 24 -15.60 -4.99 -19.95
C PHE A 24 -14.45 -5.90 -20.36
N TYR A 25 -13.20 -5.41 -20.29
CA TYR A 25 -12.01 -6.21 -20.58
C TYR A 25 -11.80 -7.33 -19.56
N GLN A 26 -11.95 -7.03 -18.26
CA GLN A 26 -11.94 -8.02 -17.19
C GLN A 26 -13.04 -9.06 -17.42
N TYR A 27 -14.30 -8.63 -17.58
CA TYR A 27 -15.44 -9.51 -17.82
C TYR A 27 -15.23 -10.42 -19.02
N ASN A 28 -14.79 -9.91 -20.17
CA ASN A 28 -14.54 -10.75 -21.35
C ASN A 28 -13.33 -11.67 -21.18
N ARG A 29 -12.27 -11.23 -20.49
CA ARG A 29 -11.13 -12.10 -20.13
C ARG A 29 -11.59 -13.27 -19.26
N TYR A 30 -12.61 -13.05 -18.43
CA TYR A 30 -13.15 -14.04 -17.50
C TYR A 30 -14.36 -14.82 -18.05
N SER A 31 -15.03 -14.32 -19.09
CA SER A 31 -16.21 -14.92 -19.71
C SER A 31 -15.88 -15.76 -20.96
N ILE A 32 -14.63 -15.79 -21.42
CA ILE A 32 -14.21 -16.57 -22.59
C ILE A 32 -13.54 -17.87 -22.14
N ASN A 33 -14.28 -18.97 -22.34
CA ASN A 33 -13.84 -20.37 -22.33
C ASN A 33 -13.43 -20.98 -20.98
N THR A 34 -14.40 -21.19 -20.08
CA THR A 34 -14.38 -22.40 -19.24
C THR A 34 -15.15 -23.49 -20.00
N PRO A 35 -14.46 -24.48 -20.62
CA PRO A 35 -15.14 -25.62 -21.21
C PRO A 35 -15.80 -26.40 -20.07
N HIS A 36 -17.10 -26.66 -20.22
CA HIS A 36 -17.86 -27.77 -19.63
C HIS A 36 -17.23 -28.46 -18.38
N ALA A 37 -17.28 -27.83 -17.19
CA ALA A 37 -16.93 -28.52 -15.94
C ALA A 37 -18.16 -29.03 -15.16
N VAL A 38 -19.38 -28.79 -15.66
CA VAL A 38 -20.61 -28.93 -14.85
C VAL A 38 -21.22 -30.35 -14.91
N ASN A 39 -20.74 -31.24 -15.77
CA ASN A 39 -21.34 -32.57 -15.90
C ASN A 39 -20.65 -33.68 -15.07
N ASP A 40 -19.42 -33.46 -14.58
CA ASP A 40 -18.65 -34.48 -13.82
C ASP A 40 -18.76 -34.32 -12.29
N ILE A 41 -19.64 -33.43 -11.81
CA ILE A 41 -19.76 -33.06 -10.39
C ILE A 41 -20.03 -34.27 -9.49
N GLU A 42 -20.69 -35.32 -9.99
CA GLU A 42 -21.00 -36.49 -9.17
C GLU A 42 -19.75 -37.31 -8.79
N ILE A 43 -18.78 -37.47 -9.70
CA ILE A 43 -17.47 -38.12 -9.42
C ILE A 43 -16.62 -37.26 -8.47
N LEU A 44 -16.87 -35.95 -8.49
CA LEU A 44 -16.13 -34.92 -7.76
C LEU A 44 -16.81 -34.51 -6.45
N ASN A 45 -17.93 -35.14 -6.09
CA ASN A 45 -18.70 -34.81 -4.90
C ASN A 45 -18.05 -35.43 -3.65
N ILE A 46 -17.12 -34.69 -3.06
CA ILE A 46 -16.44 -35.06 -1.83
C ILE A 46 -17.38 -34.91 -0.63
N ASN A 47 -17.42 -35.92 0.24
CA ASN A 47 -18.25 -35.89 1.43
C ASN A 47 -17.54 -35.14 2.57
N ALA A 48 -18.03 -33.94 2.91
CA ALA A 48 -17.46 -33.13 3.99
C ALA A 48 -17.44 -33.85 5.36
N ASN A 49 -18.41 -34.72 5.65
CA ASN A 49 -18.39 -35.52 6.88
C ASN A 49 -17.24 -36.54 6.87
N GLN A 50 -16.82 -37.01 5.70
CA GLN A 50 -15.68 -37.91 5.57
C GLN A 50 -14.37 -37.16 5.88
N ILE A 51 -14.23 -35.91 5.41
CA ILE A 51 -13.11 -35.02 5.79
C ILE A 51 -13.05 -34.80 7.30
N ILE A 52 -14.19 -34.51 7.95
CA ILE A 52 -14.24 -34.35 9.41
C ILE A 52 -13.85 -35.66 10.12
N ARG A 53 -14.30 -36.83 9.64
CA ARG A 53 -13.88 -38.13 10.19
C ARG A 53 -12.37 -38.39 10.04
N HIS A 54 -11.76 -37.97 8.94
CA HIS A 54 -10.30 -38.02 8.80
C HIS A 54 -9.61 -37.18 9.87
N THR A 55 -10.13 -35.98 10.10
CA THR A 55 -9.64 -35.07 11.13
C THR A 55 -9.76 -35.70 12.52
N GLU A 56 -10.93 -36.22 12.88
CA GLU A 56 -11.18 -36.92 14.14
C GLU A 56 -10.21 -38.10 14.31
N LYS A 57 -10.01 -38.88 13.25
CA LYS A 57 -9.12 -40.04 13.30
C LYS A 57 -7.66 -39.65 13.52
N LEU A 58 -7.20 -38.56 12.91
CA LEU A 58 -5.84 -38.05 13.11
C LEU A 58 -5.65 -37.49 14.53
N ILE A 59 -6.65 -36.80 15.08
CA ILE A 59 -6.68 -36.39 16.49
C ILE A 59 -6.62 -37.62 17.42
N ASP A 60 -7.39 -38.66 17.14
CA ASP A 60 -7.37 -39.91 17.92
C ASP A 60 -6.02 -40.62 17.87
N ILE A 61 -5.36 -40.63 16.69
CA ILE A 61 -4.00 -41.16 16.53
C ILE A 61 -3.03 -40.38 17.42
N GLY A 62 -3.12 -39.06 17.44
CA GLY A 62 -2.26 -38.25 18.29
C GLY A 62 -2.55 -38.39 19.78
N ASN A 63 -3.81 -38.61 20.17
CA ASN A 63 -4.22 -38.83 21.55
C ASN A 63 -3.84 -40.23 22.09
N SER A 64 -3.14 -41.03 21.31
CA SER A 64 -2.55 -42.27 21.77
C SER A 64 -1.48 -42.03 22.86
N LYS A 65 -1.13 -43.09 23.60
CA LYS A 65 -0.07 -43.06 24.63
C LYS A 65 1.34 -42.96 24.06
N PHE A 66 1.46 -42.87 22.74
CA PHE A 66 2.70 -42.95 22.01
C PHE A 66 3.46 -41.62 22.04
N ILE A 67 4.77 -41.68 21.81
CA ILE A 67 5.64 -40.50 21.75
C ILE A 67 5.41 -39.78 20.41
N TYR A 68 5.65 -38.47 20.34
CA TYR A 68 5.50 -37.62 19.14
C TYR A 68 5.83 -38.29 17.79
N GLU A 69 6.98 -38.96 17.64
CA GLU A 69 7.37 -39.60 16.38
C GLU A 69 6.50 -40.82 16.02
N GLU A 70 6.06 -41.58 17.02
CA GLU A 70 5.18 -42.75 16.81
C GLU A 70 3.81 -42.30 16.33
N SER A 71 3.24 -41.22 16.90
CA SER A 71 1.96 -40.65 16.44
C SER A 71 2.05 -40.15 14.99
N ARG A 72 3.14 -39.46 14.62
CA ARG A 72 3.40 -39.06 13.23
C ARG A 72 3.55 -40.27 12.30
N SER A 73 4.19 -41.35 12.75
CA SER A 73 4.27 -42.59 11.96
C SER A 73 2.91 -43.21 11.71
N LEU A 74 2.07 -43.31 12.75
CA LEU A 74 0.71 -43.84 12.63
C LEU A 74 -0.18 -42.97 11.74
N ALA A 75 -0.02 -41.64 11.77
CA ALA A 75 -0.71 -40.74 10.85
C ALA A 75 -0.32 -41.02 9.39
N ARG A 76 0.97 -41.21 9.11
CA ARG A 76 1.45 -41.56 7.75
C ARG A 76 0.92 -42.90 7.26
N GLU A 77 0.90 -43.89 8.13
CA GLU A 77 0.36 -45.23 7.83
C GLU A 77 -1.14 -45.12 7.55
N TYR A 78 -1.88 -44.39 8.39
CA TYR A 78 -3.30 -44.16 8.19
C TYR A 78 -3.61 -43.50 6.84
N ILE A 79 -2.93 -42.40 6.49
CA ILE A 79 -3.11 -41.71 5.20
C ILE A 79 -2.86 -42.67 4.05
N LYS A 80 -1.73 -43.38 4.07
CA LYS A 80 -1.34 -44.32 3.02
C LYS A 80 -2.35 -45.47 2.88
N ASP A 81 -2.71 -46.11 3.99
CA ASP A 81 -3.60 -47.27 3.99
C ASP A 81 -5.00 -46.89 3.53
N TYR A 82 -5.49 -45.70 3.92
CA TYR A 82 -6.78 -45.20 3.47
C TYR A 82 -6.79 -44.92 1.96
N LEU A 83 -5.73 -44.31 1.41
CA LEU A 83 -5.59 -44.08 -0.03
C LEU A 83 -5.57 -45.40 -0.81
N ILE A 84 -4.82 -46.40 -0.34
CA ILE A 84 -4.76 -47.73 -0.95
C ILE A 84 -6.12 -48.42 -0.91
N ALA A 85 -6.79 -48.39 0.24
CA ALA A 85 -8.13 -48.97 0.40
C ALA A 85 -9.16 -48.32 -0.54
N ASN A 86 -8.93 -47.08 -0.98
CA ASN A 86 -9.80 -46.34 -1.89
C ASN A 86 -9.35 -46.35 -3.36
N GLY A 87 -8.36 -47.19 -3.69
CA GLY A 87 -7.99 -47.52 -5.06
C GLY A 87 -6.74 -46.81 -5.60
N VAL A 88 -6.07 -45.99 -4.80
CA VAL A 88 -4.76 -45.40 -5.16
C VAL A 88 -3.69 -46.50 -5.06
N PRO A 89 -2.99 -46.85 -6.14
CA PRO A 89 -1.95 -47.87 -6.13
C PRO A 89 -0.79 -47.50 -5.20
N ASN A 90 -0.26 -48.49 -4.48
CA ASN A 90 0.83 -48.30 -3.51
C ASN A 90 2.10 -47.73 -4.18
N GLU A 91 2.38 -48.09 -5.43
CA GLU A 91 3.51 -47.59 -6.23
C GLU A 91 3.43 -46.09 -6.55
N GLN A 92 2.23 -45.49 -6.48
CA GLN A 92 2.03 -44.05 -6.66
C GLN A 92 2.28 -43.26 -5.37
N ILE A 93 2.39 -43.94 -4.22
CA ILE A 93 2.60 -43.33 -2.90
C ILE A 93 4.07 -43.46 -2.51
N ILE A 94 4.78 -42.34 -2.50
CA ILE A 94 6.22 -42.26 -2.25
C ILE A 94 6.45 -41.57 -0.89
N TYR A 95 7.21 -42.21 -0.02
CA TYR A 95 7.72 -41.59 1.20
C TYR A 95 9.03 -40.85 0.92
N ASN A 96 8.98 -39.53 0.94
CA ASN A 96 10.12 -38.66 0.77
C ASN A 96 10.71 -38.32 2.15
N ARG A 97 11.73 -39.10 2.55
CA ARG A 97 12.45 -38.91 3.81
C ARG A 97 13.43 -37.75 3.69
N PHE A 98 13.53 -36.94 4.73
CA PHE A 98 14.46 -35.82 4.78
C PHE A 98 15.09 -35.60 6.15
N GLU A 99 16.23 -34.92 6.11
CA GLU A 99 16.91 -34.36 7.26
C GLU A 99 17.14 -32.87 6.99
N TRP A 100 16.76 -32.02 7.93
CA TRP A 100 16.94 -30.57 7.84
C TRP A 100 17.71 -30.05 9.04
N THR A 101 18.85 -29.40 8.79
CA THR A 101 19.71 -28.88 9.85
C THR A 101 19.69 -27.36 9.86
N GLU A 102 19.22 -26.77 10.95
CA GLU A 102 19.25 -25.33 11.18
C GLU A 102 20.37 -24.95 12.16
N ARG A 103 21.10 -23.88 11.83
CA ARG A 103 22.13 -23.30 12.71
C ARG A 103 21.72 -21.90 13.12
N LYS A 104 21.48 -21.71 14.42
CA LYS A 104 21.13 -20.41 14.99
C LYS A 104 22.30 -19.88 15.81
N SER A 105 22.79 -18.69 15.44
CA SER A 105 23.82 -17.98 16.20
C SER A 105 23.19 -16.90 17.07
N VAL A 106 23.44 -16.93 18.38
CA VAL A 106 23.12 -15.86 19.32
C VAL A 106 24.41 -15.44 20.02
N GLY A 107 24.95 -14.29 19.62
CA GLY A 107 26.29 -13.86 20.05
C GLY A 107 27.37 -14.80 19.51
N ARG A 108 28.10 -15.47 20.41
CA ARG A 108 29.10 -16.50 20.07
C ARG A 108 28.58 -17.94 20.17
N ASN A 109 27.34 -18.13 20.64
CA ASN A 109 26.76 -19.46 20.80
C ASN A 109 26.07 -19.88 19.50
N ILE A 110 26.47 -21.03 18.97
CA ILE A 110 25.85 -21.64 17.78
C ILE A 110 25.08 -22.87 18.26
N THR A 111 23.76 -22.82 18.17
CA THR A 111 22.90 -23.99 18.36
C THR A 111 22.64 -24.62 16.99
N THR A 112 22.93 -25.91 16.88
CA THR A 112 22.58 -26.71 15.69
C THR A 112 21.44 -27.63 16.07
N THR A 113 20.32 -27.53 15.35
CA THR A 113 19.16 -28.41 15.53
C THR A 113 18.95 -29.16 14.23
N THR A 114 18.92 -30.49 14.32
CA THR A 114 18.65 -31.37 13.19
C THR A 114 17.26 -31.99 13.37
N TRP A 115 16.45 -31.86 12.33
CA TRP A 115 15.09 -32.36 12.25
C TRP A 115 15.04 -33.47 11.22
N THR A 116 14.24 -34.50 11.48
CA THR A 116 13.95 -35.55 10.51
C THR A 116 12.45 -35.61 10.26
N GLY A 117 12.08 -35.85 9.01
CA GLY A 117 10.69 -35.97 8.62
C GLY A 117 10.50 -36.81 7.36
N ILE A 118 9.24 -37.09 7.05
CA ILE A 118 8.82 -37.90 5.92
C ILE A 118 7.57 -37.25 5.32
N ASN A 119 7.74 -36.62 4.16
CA ASN A 119 6.59 -36.19 3.36
C ASN A 119 5.97 -37.42 2.66
N ILE A 120 4.65 -37.40 2.45
CA ILE A 120 3.95 -38.40 1.62
C ILE A 120 3.64 -37.75 0.28
N MET A 121 4.17 -38.31 -0.80
CA MET A 121 3.95 -37.83 -2.16
C MET A 121 3.06 -38.81 -2.90
N VAL A 122 1.99 -38.33 -3.53
CA VAL A 122 1.03 -39.16 -4.27
C VAL A 122 0.90 -38.65 -5.69
N TRP A 123 1.33 -39.45 -6.65
CA TRP A 123 1.15 -39.18 -8.07
C TRP A 123 -0.20 -39.70 -8.54
N ILE A 124 -1.00 -38.86 -9.19
CA ILE A 124 -2.34 -39.26 -9.63
C ILE A 124 -2.34 -39.83 -11.04
N ASN A 125 -1.48 -39.32 -11.91
CA ASN A 125 -1.36 -39.84 -13.28
C ASN A 125 -0.67 -41.21 -13.30
N THR A 126 -1.25 -42.14 -14.06
CA THR A 126 -0.75 -43.49 -14.34
C THR A 126 -0.08 -43.59 -15.71
N THR A 127 -0.26 -42.60 -16.58
CA THR A 127 0.35 -42.58 -17.93
C THR A 127 1.77 -42.00 -17.90
N SER A 128 2.63 -42.51 -18.79
CA SER A 128 4.02 -42.04 -18.92
C SER A 128 4.08 -40.63 -19.50
N GLN A 129 4.82 -39.76 -18.80
CA GLN A 129 5.33 -38.44 -19.21
C GLN A 129 4.47 -37.68 -20.23
N THR A 130 3.54 -36.88 -19.72
CA THR A 130 2.92 -35.81 -20.51
C THR A 130 3.89 -34.65 -20.68
N SER A 131 3.70 -33.82 -21.71
CA SER A 131 4.42 -32.55 -21.87
C SER A 131 3.96 -31.47 -20.88
N ASP A 132 2.88 -31.73 -20.15
CA ASP A 132 2.25 -30.78 -19.24
C ASP A 132 3.08 -30.58 -17.97
N ARG A 133 2.97 -29.39 -17.39
CA ARG A 133 3.66 -29.05 -16.15
C ARG A 133 2.95 -29.65 -14.94
N ILE A 134 3.71 -29.99 -13.90
CA ILE A 134 3.24 -30.63 -12.68
C ILE A 134 2.40 -29.65 -11.85
N ARG A 135 1.21 -30.07 -11.44
CA ARG A 135 0.31 -29.34 -10.54
C ARG A 135 0.48 -29.92 -9.15
N VAL A 136 1.01 -29.14 -8.22
CA VAL A 136 1.28 -29.60 -6.85
C VAL A 136 0.19 -29.08 -5.93
N ILE A 137 -0.34 -29.94 -5.07
CA ILE A 137 -1.31 -29.58 -4.04
C ILE A 137 -0.81 -30.13 -2.72
N GLY A 138 -0.76 -29.31 -1.68
CA GLY A 138 -0.20 -29.68 -0.39
C GLY A 138 -1.07 -29.32 0.79
N ALA A 139 -0.83 -30.03 1.88
CA ALA A 139 -1.31 -29.76 3.24
C ALA A 139 -0.33 -30.45 4.19
N HIS A 140 -0.14 -29.94 5.40
CA HIS A 140 0.70 -30.61 6.39
C HIS A 140 -0.13 -31.49 7.33
N TYR A 141 0.44 -32.63 7.73
CA TYR A 141 -0.20 -33.60 8.61
C TYR A 141 0.37 -33.61 10.04
N ASP A 142 1.40 -32.80 10.30
CA ASP A 142 1.84 -32.52 11.66
C ASP A 142 0.98 -31.46 12.34
N THR A 143 1.15 -31.32 13.66
CA THR A 143 0.44 -30.37 14.54
C THR A 143 1.37 -29.92 15.66
N VAL A 144 1.16 -28.71 16.19
CA VAL A 144 1.89 -28.17 17.36
C VAL A 144 1.86 -29.12 18.56
N HIS A 145 0.69 -29.67 18.89
CA HIS A 145 0.49 -30.43 20.13
C HIS A 145 0.15 -31.89 19.83
N TRP A 146 0.95 -32.80 20.36
CA TRP A 146 0.74 -34.24 20.32
C TRP A 146 0.66 -34.84 21.73
N GLY A 147 -0.08 -35.94 21.86
CA GLY A 147 -0.10 -36.80 23.04
C GLY A 147 -1.48 -36.93 23.68
N GLU A 148 -1.57 -37.85 24.64
CA GLU A 148 -2.80 -38.25 25.32
C GLU A 148 -3.59 -37.04 25.87
N ASN A 149 -4.80 -36.84 25.35
CA ASN A 149 -5.72 -35.74 25.66
C ASN A 149 -5.14 -34.33 25.45
N ARG A 150 -4.12 -34.21 24.60
CA ARG A 150 -3.43 -32.94 24.29
C ARG A 150 -3.33 -32.68 22.80
N THR A 151 -3.69 -33.66 21.97
CA THR A 151 -3.60 -33.49 20.52
C THR A 151 -4.62 -32.48 20.05
N SER A 152 -4.16 -31.54 19.23
CA SER A 152 -4.96 -30.49 18.60
C SER A 152 -4.58 -30.35 17.14
N GLY A 153 -5.04 -29.29 16.49
CA GLY A 153 -4.78 -29.06 15.08
C GLY A 153 -5.90 -29.56 14.18
N ALA A 154 -7.11 -29.66 14.73
CA ALA A 154 -8.26 -30.06 13.91
C ALA A 154 -8.48 -29.06 12.78
N HIS A 155 -8.42 -27.76 13.07
CA HIS A 155 -8.37 -26.71 12.06
C HIS A 155 -6.99 -26.67 11.39
N ASP A 156 -5.92 -26.68 12.19
CA ASP A 156 -4.54 -26.45 11.75
C ASP A 156 -3.63 -27.69 11.96
N ASN A 157 -3.46 -28.56 10.98
CA ASN A 157 -4.06 -28.57 9.65
C ASN A 157 -4.58 -29.98 9.29
N LEU A 158 -5.07 -30.69 10.30
CA LEU A 158 -5.58 -32.05 10.11
C LEU A 158 -6.86 -32.06 9.25
N SER A 159 -7.63 -30.97 9.25
CA SER A 159 -8.75 -30.81 8.32
C SER A 159 -8.30 -30.59 6.88
N GLY A 160 -7.26 -29.79 6.62
CA GLY A 160 -6.66 -29.65 5.29
C GLY A 160 -6.03 -30.96 4.80
N THR A 161 -5.39 -31.71 5.69
CA THR A 161 -4.96 -33.10 5.41
C THR A 161 -6.15 -33.99 5.03
N GLY A 162 -7.25 -33.94 5.78
CA GLY A 162 -8.47 -34.70 5.48
C GLY A 162 -9.07 -34.33 4.13
N LEU A 163 -9.09 -33.04 3.78
CA LEU A 163 -9.50 -32.55 2.47
C LEU A 163 -8.57 -33.11 1.37
N LEU A 164 -7.26 -33.06 1.58
CA LEU A 164 -6.27 -33.52 0.61
C LEU A 164 -6.38 -35.03 0.33
N ILE A 165 -6.70 -35.85 1.34
CA ILE A 165 -6.99 -37.30 1.17
C ILE A 165 -8.16 -37.49 0.20
N GLU A 166 -9.29 -36.82 0.45
CA GLU A 166 -10.50 -37.01 -0.35
C GLU A 166 -10.37 -36.42 -1.75
N THR A 167 -9.74 -35.24 -1.88
CA THR A 167 -9.44 -34.64 -3.20
C THR A 167 -8.48 -35.51 -4.00
N CYS A 168 -7.47 -36.12 -3.37
CA CYS A 168 -6.57 -37.08 -4.01
C CYS A 168 -7.36 -38.27 -4.61
N ILE A 169 -8.24 -38.89 -3.82
CA ILE A 169 -9.07 -40.03 -4.27
C ILE A 169 -10.01 -39.60 -5.41
N SER A 170 -10.68 -38.47 -5.25
CA SER A 170 -11.62 -37.95 -6.24
C SER A 170 -10.93 -37.61 -7.57
N MET A 171 -9.81 -36.89 -7.51
CA MET A 171 -9.02 -36.56 -8.70
C MET A 171 -8.41 -37.81 -9.36
N TYR A 172 -8.01 -38.82 -8.58
CA TYR A 172 -7.56 -40.10 -9.13
C TYR A 172 -8.65 -40.81 -9.92
N ARG A 173 -9.88 -40.87 -9.40
CA ARG A 173 -11.02 -41.43 -10.14
C ARG A 173 -11.30 -40.62 -11.41
N TYR A 174 -11.37 -39.30 -11.29
CA TYR A 174 -11.59 -38.38 -12.40
C TYR A 174 -10.57 -38.57 -13.54
N GLN A 175 -9.27 -38.61 -13.21
CA GLN A 175 -8.18 -38.79 -14.18
C GLN A 175 -8.28 -40.10 -14.97
N ARG A 176 -8.92 -41.15 -14.44
CA ARG A 176 -9.12 -42.41 -15.17
C ARG A 176 -10.21 -42.35 -16.24
N HIS A 177 -11.03 -41.30 -16.21
CA HIS A 177 -12.02 -41.03 -17.25
C HIS A 177 -11.49 -40.13 -18.37
N LEU A 178 -10.27 -39.60 -18.22
CA LEU A 178 -9.64 -38.75 -19.23
C LEU A 178 -8.80 -39.57 -20.20
N ASP A 179 -8.91 -39.23 -21.50
CA ASP A 179 -8.07 -39.83 -22.55
C ASP A 179 -6.58 -39.51 -22.35
N GLN A 180 -6.29 -38.29 -21.89
CA GLN A 180 -4.95 -37.85 -21.52
C GLN A 180 -4.95 -37.34 -20.08
N GLN A 181 -4.16 -38.02 -19.25
CA GLN A 181 -4.02 -37.62 -17.85
C GLN A 181 -3.07 -36.46 -17.68
N VAL A 182 -3.25 -35.77 -16.56
CA VAL A 182 -2.56 -34.53 -16.21
C VAL A 182 -1.69 -34.81 -14.98
N PRO A 183 -0.45 -34.32 -14.93
CA PRO A 183 0.45 -34.63 -13.82
C PRO A 183 0.06 -33.83 -12.57
N TYR A 184 -0.74 -34.45 -11.71
CA TYR A 184 -1.02 -33.97 -10.36
C TYR A 184 -0.16 -34.70 -9.34
N LEU A 185 0.46 -33.93 -8.45
CA LEU A 185 1.24 -34.41 -7.32
C LEU A 185 0.63 -33.86 -6.04
N PHE A 186 0.05 -34.74 -5.23
CA PHE A 186 -0.45 -34.41 -3.90
C PHE A 186 0.67 -34.66 -2.89
N VAL A 187 0.93 -33.70 -1.99
CA VAL A 187 2.01 -33.81 -1.01
C VAL A 187 1.49 -33.52 0.38
N PHE A 188 1.56 -34.53 1.26
CA PHE A 188 1.31 -34.36 2.69
C PHE A 188 2.66 -34.01 3.33
N PHE A 189 2.83 -32.72 3.68
CA PHE A 189 4.06 -32.23 4.28
C PHE A 189 4.14 -32.59 5.75
N ASP A 190 5.38 -32.78 6.19
CA ASP A 190 5.73 -33.11 7.56
C ASP A 190 6.61 -32.01 8.13
N GLN A 191 6.49 -31.73 9.42
CA GLN A 191 7.26 -30.70 10.12
C GLN A 191 7.03 -29.30 9.52
N GLU A 192 5.77 -28.94 9.23
CA GLU A 192 5.41 -27.55 8.91
C GLU A 192 5.57 -26.67 10.14
N GLU A 193 5.05 -27.09 11.28
CA GLU A 193 4.94 -26.31 12.51
C GLU A 193 6.26 -25.71 13.04
N PRO A 194 7.41 -26.42 12.98
CA PRO A 194 8.70 -25.83 13.33
C PRO A 194 9.27 -24.86 12.27
N GLY A 195 8.62 -24.73 11.11
CA GLY A 195 8.84 -23.72 10.08
C GLY A 195 8.98 -24.27 8.66
N ALA A 196 7.94 -24.91 8.12
CA ALA A 196 7.82 -25.42 6.76
C ALA A 196 8.99 -26.34 6.34
N LEU A 197 9.45 -27.23 7.23
CA LEU A 197 10.67 -28.02 6.98
C LEU A 197 10.49 -29.06 5.88
N GLY A 198 9.32 -29.70 5.82
CA GLY A 198 8.98 -30.66 4.78
C GLY A 198 8.98 -30.06 3.38
N SER A 199 8.32 -28.91 3.20
CA SER A 199 8.26 -28.20 1.92
C SER A 199 9.60 -27.55 1.55
N LYS A 200 10.36 -26.99 2.51
CA LYS A 200 11.75 -26.54 2.30
C LYS A 200 12.62 -27.67 1.74
N SER A 201 12.58 -28.83 2.38
CA SER A 201 13.34 -30.00 1.96
C SER A 201 12.92 -30.47 0.57
N PHE A 202 11.61 -30.55 0.30
CA PHE A 202 11.09 -30.92 -1.02
C PHE A 202 11.65 -29.99 -2.10
N VAL A 203 11.54 -28.68 -1.89
CA VAL A 203 11.99 -27.66 -2.82
C VAL A 203 13.49 -27.75 -3.12
N ASP A 204 14.31 -27.95 -2.09
CA ASP A 204 15.77 -28.07 -2.23
C ASP A 204 16.16 -29.39 -2.91
N HIS A 205 15.62 -30.52 -2.43
CA HIS A 205 15.93 -31.86 -2.91
C HIS A 205 15.61 -32.02 -4.40
N TYR A 206 14.41 -31.58 -4.82
CA TYR A 206 14.00 -31.64 -6.23
C TYR A 206 14.57 -30.49 -7.07
N LYS A 207 15.38 -29.60 -6.47
CA LYS A 207 15.98 -28.44 -7.13
C LYS A 207 14.91 -27.63 -7.86
N VAL A 208 13.78 -27.38 -7.20
CA VAL A 208 12.60 -26.74 -7.78
C VAL A 208 12.98 -25.40 -8.40
N ALA A 209 13.78 -24.58 -7.72
CA ALA A 209 14.25 -23.30 -8.25
C ALA A 209 15.00 -23.41 -9.60
N LYS A 210 15.74 -24.51 -9.83
CA LYS A 210 16.43 -24.75 -11.11
C LYS A 210 15.50 -25.28 -12.21
N ASN A 211 14.34 -25.80 -11.84
CA ASN A 211 13.40 -26.46 -12.72
C ASN A 211 11.98 -25.89 -12.60
N LYS A 212 11.82 -24.62 -12.18
CA LYS A 212 10.51 -24.04 -11.85
C LYS A 212 9.48 -24.15 -12.98
N HIS A 213 9.95 -24.11 -14.23
CA HIS A 213 9.11 -24.27 -15.42
C HIS A 213 8.52 -25.68 -15.60
N LYS A 214 8.96 -26.67 -14.82
CA LYS A 214 8.31 -27.99 -14.77
C LYS A 214 7.03 -27.99 -13.95
N TYR A 215 6.80 -26.94 -13.15
CA TYR A 215 5.63 -26.82 -12.29
C TYR A 215 4.66 -25.81 -12.90
N ALA A 216 3.38 -26.16 -12.91
CA ALA A 216 2.30 -25.27 -13.34
C ALA A 216 2.01 -24.28 -12.22
N TYR A 217 1.82 -24.79 -11.00
CA TYR A 217 1.57 -24.05 -9.77
C TYR A 217 1.69 -24.97 -8.54
N PHE A 218 1.68 -24.37 -7.36
CA PHE A 218 1.46 -25.02 -6.06
C PHE A 218 0.22 -24.42 -5.37
N ILE A 219 -0.72 -25.27 -4.93
CA ILE A 219 -1.80 -24.87 -4.03
C ILE A 219 -1.50 -25.43 -2.66
N ASP A 220 -1.38 -24.54 -1.69
CA ASP A 220 -1.26 -24.88 -0.29
C ASP A 220 -2.64 -24.82 0.37
N VAL A 221 -3.01 -25.86 1.09
CA VAL A 221 -4.26 -25.96 1.84
C VAL A 221 -3.88 -26.00 3.31
N ASP A 222 -4.21 -24.92 4.02
CA ASP A 222 -3.85 -24.76 5.42
C ASP A 222 -5.03 -24.16 6.19
N SER A 223 -5.31 -24.68 7.38
CA SER A 223 -6.20 -24.06 8.34
C SER A 223 -7.58 -23.77 7.74
N MET A 224 -8.41 -24.82 7.59
CA MET A 224 -9.71 -24.71 6.92
C MET A 224 -10.87 -25.35 7.68
N GLY A 225 -12.07 -24.83 7.46
CA GLY A 225 -13.32 -25.29 8.05
C GLY A 225 -13.65 -24.71 9.42
N TYR A 226 -12.98 -23.67 9.93
CA TYR A 226 -13.30 -23.13 11.26
C TYR A 226 -14.67 -22.46 11.28
N LYS A 227 -15.49 -22.74 12.30
CA LYS A 227 -16.82 -22.11 12.47
C LYS A 227 -16.75 -20.58 12.45
N ASP A 228 -17.81 -19.95 11.95
CA ASP A 228 -17.94 -18.48 11.83
C ASP A 228 -16.84 -17.82 10.97
N SER A 229 -16.11 -18.59 10.17
CA SER A 229 -15.12 -18.08 9.20
C SER A 229 -15.66 -18.13 7.76
N GLN A 230 -14.83 -17.78 6.78
CA GLN A 230 -15.15 -17.83 5.35
C GLN A 230 -13.91 -18.25 4.57
N PRO A 231 -14.06 -18.93 3.41
CA PRO A 231 -12.93 -19.28 2.57
C PRO A 231 -12.15 -18.03 2.16
N LEU A 232 -10.83 -18.17 2.18
CA LEU A 232 -9.89 -17.09 2.04
C LEU A 232 -8.69 -17.52 1.21
N ILE A 233 -8.26 -16.63 0.33
CA ILE A 233 -6.95 -16.69 -0.33
C ILE A 233 -6.03 -15.73 0.37
N VAL A 234 -4.90 -16.22 0.87
CA VAL A 234 -3.83 -15.36 1.39
C VAL A 234 -2.66 -15.36 0.40
N THR A 235 -2.08 -14.18 0.20
CA THR A 235 -1.04 -13.94 -0.81
C THR A 235 0.19 -13.34 -0.14
N TYR A 236 0.93 -14.15 0.61
CA TYR A 236 2.04 -13.66 1.42
C TYR A 236 3.22 -13.11 0.57
N PRO A 237 3.93 -12.06 1.04
CA PRO A 237 5.14 -11.58 0.41
C PRO A 237 6.36 -12.40 0.85
N TYR A 238 6.97 -13.13 -0.08
CA TYR A 238 8.21 -13.89 0.18
C TYR A 238 9.38 -13.28 -0.60
N GLU A 239 10.55 -13.12 0.02
CA GLU A 239 11.73 -12.56 -0.66
C GLU A 239 12.56 -13.67 -1.30
N HIS A 240 12.86 -13.54 -2.59
CA HIS A 240 13.82 -14.37 -3.30
C HIS A 240 14.69 -13.52 -4.22
N ASN A 241 16.02 -13.71 -4.17
CA ASN A 241 17.00 -13.00 -5.00
C ASN A 241 16.81 -11.47 -5.02
N HIS A 242 16.58 -10.88 -3.84
CA HIS A 242 16.32 -9.46 -3.62
C HIS A 242 15.03 -8.94 -4.26
N GLN A 243 14.07 -9.82 -4.52
CA GLN A 243 12.75 -9.48 -5.04
C GLN A 243 11.66 -10.03 -4.12
N THR A 244 10.66 -9.21 -3.82
CA THR A 244 9.45 -9.67 -3.14
C THR A 244 8.53 -10.31 -4.16
N LEU A 245 8.24 -11.59 -3.96
CA LEU A 245 7.34 -12.40 -4.75
C LEU A 245 6.00 -12.54 -4.03
N PHE A 246 4.92 -12.53 -4.81
CA PHE A 246 3.55 -12.73 -4.37
C PHE A 246 2.92 -13.84 -5.20
N SER A 247 1.81 -14.39 -4.72
CA SER A 247 0.94 -15.23 -5.54
C SER A 247 0.57 -14.49 -6.83
N PRO A 248 0.75 -15.12 -8.00
CA PRO A 248 0.55 -14.44 -9.27
C PRO A 248 -0.94 -14.20 -9.51
N ARG A 249 -1.25 -13.05 -10.12
CA ARG A 249 -2.62 -12.62 -10.40
C ARG A 249 -3.47 -13.68 -11.09
N TRP A 250 -2.93 -14.37 -12.09
CA TRP A 250 -3.69 -15.36 -12.86
C TRP A 250 -4.17 -16.52 -11.98
N LEU A 251 -3.35 -16.94 -11.01
CA LEU A 251 -3.65 -18.06 -10.12
C LEU A 251 -4.73 -17.68 -9.12
N VAL A 252 -4.64 -16.46 -8.57
CA VAL A 252 -5.68 -15.91 -7.70
C VAL A 252 -6.99 -15.73 -8.46
N ASP A 253 -6.95 -15.14 -9.67
CA ASP A 253 -8.14 -14.98 -10.52
C ASP A 253 -8.81 -16.32 -10.83
N ALA A 254 -8.03 -17.36 -11.15
CA ALA A 254 -8.56 -18.69 -11.43
C ALA A 254 -9.24 -19.32 -10.21
N MET A 255 -8.67 -19.17 -9.01
CA MET A 255 -9.29 -19.64 -7.77
C MET A 255 -10.57 -18.86 -7.43
N VAL A 256 -10.55 -17.53 -7.62
CA VAL A 256 -11.74 -16.67 -7.45
C VAL A 256 -12.85 -17.08 -8.42
N GLN A 257 -12.54 -17.35 -9.68
CA GLN A 257 -13.52 -17.84 -10.64
C GLN A 257 -14.09 -19.20 -10.24
N ALA A 258 -13.23 -20.16 -9.86
CA ALA A 258 -13.66 -21.45 -9.37
C ALA A 258 -14.64 -21.30 -8.19
N SER A 259 -14.37 -20.35 -7.28
CA SER A 259 -15.26 -20.08 -6.15
C SER A 259 -16.62 -19.55 -6.53
N TYR A 260 -16.75 -18.69 -7.55
CA TYR A 260 -18.02 -18.15 -8.01
C TYR A 260 -18.94 -19.19 -8.65
N HIS A 261 -18.38 -20.33 -9.10
CA HIS A 261 -19.18 -21.46 -9.56
C HIS A 261 -19.83 -22.23 -8.41
N ILE A 262 -19.29 -22.12 -7.19
CA ILE A 262 -19.76 -22.85 -6.00
C ILE A 262 -20.60 -21.93 -5.12
N ARG A 263 -20.16 -20.68 -4.94
CA ARG A 263 -20.73 -19.71 -4.01
C ARG A 263 -21.07 -18.40 -4.72
N TYR A 264 -22.19 -17.79 -4.34
CA TYR A 264 -22.62 -16.51 -4.93
C TYR A 264 -21.74 -15.32 -4.49
N ASP A 265 -21.16 -15.40 -3.29
CA ASP A 265 -20.24 -14.41 -2.72
C ASP A 265 -18.77 -14.73 -3.04
N GLY A 266 -18.50 -15.90 -3.63
CA GLY A 266 -17.17 -16.35 -4.03
C GLY A 266 -16.24 -16.58 -2.84
N ILE A 267 -14.93 -16.46 -3.09
CA ILE A 267 -13.86 -16.52 -2.11
C ILE A 267 -13.26 -15.13 -1.90
N THR A 268 -12.91 -14.84 -0.66
CA THR A 268 -12.25 -13.59 -0.31
C THR A 268 -10.75 -13.66 -0.62
N VAL A 269 -10.12 -12.54 -0.93
CA VAL A 269 -8.65 -12.42 -0.96
C VAL A 269 -8.17 -11.45 0.11
N GLY A 270 -7.29 -11.92 0.99
CA GLY A 270 -6.78 -11.19 2.16
C GLY A 270 -7.68 -11.23 3.38
N THR A 271 -8.77 -10.48 3.39
CA THR A 271 -9.68 -10.43 4.56
C THR A 271 -11.10 -10.12 4.12
N SER A 272 -12.09 -10.72 4.79
CA SER A 272 -13.48 -10.77 4.34
C SER A 272 -14.24 -9.45 4.49
N ARG A 273 -13.71 -8.51 5.27
CA ARG A 273 -14.33 -7.19 5.44
C ARG A 273 -13.76 -6.21 4.44
N LEU A 274 -14.63 -5.55 3.68
CA LEU A 274 -14.25 -4.59 2.63
C LEU A 274 -13.24 -3.53 3.10
N THR A 275 -13.47 -2.95 4.29
CA THR A 275 -12.60 -1.89 4.83
C THR A 275 -11.25 -2.42 5.29
N THR A 276 -11.19 -3.63 5.84
CA THR A 276 -9.90 -4.24 6.21
C THR A 276 -9.19 -4.82 4.99
N SER A 277 -9.90 -5.13 3.92
CA SER A 277 -9.34 -5.67 2.67
C SER A 277 -8.43 -4.66 1.98
N LEU A 278 -8.81 -3.37 1.93
CA LEU A 278 -7.92 -2.32 1.46
C LEU A 278 -6.66 -2.20 2.34
N ALA A 279 -6.87 -2.14 3.66
CA ALA A 279 -5.77 -2.01 4.62
C ALA A 279 -4.82 -3.20 4.53
N PHE A 280 -5.35 -4.42 4.37
CA PHE A 280 -4.58 -5.63 4.13
C PHE A 280 -3.69 -5.48 2.91
N GLN A 281 -4.27 -5.10 1.77
CA GLN A 281 -3.51 -5.02 0.51
C GLN A 281 -2.42 -3.95 0.57
N ALA A 282 -2.71 -2.81 1.20
CA ALA A 282 -1.76 -1.72 1.37
C ALA A 282 -0.61 -2.09 2.33
N GLN A 283 -0.93 -2.61 3.52
CA GLN A 283 0.08 -2.96 4.53
C GLN A 283 0.91 -4.17 4.09
N LYS A 284 0.31 -5.12 3.38
CA LYS A 284 1.01 -6.23 2.75
C LYS A 284 2.08 -5.73 1.77
N HIS A 285 1.84 -4.67 1.00
CA HIS A 285 2.84 -4.15 0.06
C HIS A 285 4.14 -3.74 0.77
N HIS A 286 4.04 -3.22 1.98
CA HIS A 286 5.18 -2.76 2.77
C HIS A 286 5.90 -3.86 3.54
N LEU A 287 5.36 -5.07 3.55
CA LEU A 287 6.08 -6.26 4.01
C LEU A 287 7.07 -6.70 2.93
N LEU A 288 8.34 -6.36 3.11
CA LEU A 288 9.42 -6.75 2.18
C LEU A 288 9.53 -8.28 2.04
N SER A 289 9.39 -8.98 3.16
CA SER A 289 9.12 -10.41 3.23
C SER A 289 8.58 -10.79 4.59
N ILE A 290 8.05 -12.00 4.69
CA ILE A 290 7.66 -12.60 5.97
C ILE A 290 8.43 -13.90 6.23
N ARG A 291 8.24 -14.47 7.43
CA ARG A 291 8.64 -15.85 7.70
C ARG A 291 7.81 -16.79 6.83
N PHE A 292 8.33 -17.98 6.53
CA PHE A 292 7.47 -19.02 5.95
C PHE A 292 6.42 -19.32 7.03
N LEU A 293 5.19 -18.89 6.75
CA LEU A 293 4.04 -19.03 7.64
C LEU A 293 3.21 -20.27 7.27
N SER A 294 3.46 -20.85 6.09
CA SER A 294 2.91 -22.11 5.62
C SER A 294 3.82 -22.68 4.52
N ASP A 295 3.43 -23.78 3.91
CA ASP A 295 4.19 -24.52 2.90
C ASP A 295 4.27 -23.77 1.53
N ASP A 296 3.42 -22.78 1.28
CA ASP A 296 3.45 -21.92 0.08
C ASP A 296 4.73 -21.07 -0.02
N GLY A 297 5.36 -20.80 1.12
CA GLY A 297 6.56 -20.00 1.25
C GLY A 297 7.75 -20.55 0.45
N PRO A 298 8.22 -21.78 0.72
CA PRO A 298 9.32 -22.40 -0.03
C PRO A 298 9.09 -22.51 -1.54
N PHE A 299 7.86 -22.74 -1.99
CA PHE A 299 7.52 -22.81 -3.42
C PHE A 299 7.54 -21.42 -4.08
N THR A 300 6.90 -20.43 -3.46
CA THR A 300 6.95 -19.03 -3.93
C THR A 300 8.39 -18.55 -3.98
N TRP A 301 9.17 -18.85 -2.94
CA TRP A 301 10.59 -18.54 -2.87
C TRP A 301 11.36 -19.17 -4.05
N SER A 302 10.99 -20.35 -4.51
CA SER A 302 11.64 -21.00 -5.67
C SER A 302 11.19 -20.47 -7.02
N GLY A 303 10.30 -19.48 -7.04
CA GLY A 303 9.71 -18.93 -8.25
C GLY A 303 8.66 -19.84 -8.89
N VAL A 304 8.06 -20.74 -8.12
CA VAL A 304 6.84 -21.47 -8.52
C VAL A 304 5.63 -20.62 -8.16
N ASP A 305 4.72 -20.48 -9.11
CA ASP A 305 3.44 -19.81 -8.93
C ASP A 305 2.66 -20.52 -7.81
N SER A 306 2.47 -19.88 -6.66
CA SER A 306 1.89 -20.53 -5.47
C SER A 306 0.78 -19.71 -4.85
N LEU A 307 -0.17 -20.40 -4.20
CA LEU A 307 -1.34 -19.78 -3.56
C LEU A 307 -1.73 -20.56 -2.30
N LEU A 308 -1.99 -19.83 -1.22
CA LEU A 308 -2.51 -20.38 0.02
C LEU A 308 -4.04 -20.26 0.07
N LEU A 309 -4.71 -21.40 0.23
CA LEU A 309 -6.14 -21.56 0.45
C LEU A 309 -6.39 -21.89 1.93
N THR A 310 -7.09 -21.01 2.64
CA THR A 310 -7.28 -21.08 4.09
C THR A 310 -8.59 -20.42 4.49
N ASP A 311 -8.98 -20.42 5.76
CA ASP A 311 -9.91 -19.44 6.36
C ASP A 311 -9.26 -18.65 7.52
N LEU A 312 -7.95 -18.84 7.74
CA LEU A 312 -7.17 -18.18 8.77
C LEU A 312 -6.62 -16.84 8.28
N ASP A 313 -7.21 -15.74 8.75
CA ASP A 313 -6.66 -14.40 8.57
C ASP A 313 -5.66 -14.09 9.70
N LEU A 314 -4.36 -14.33 9.46
CA LEU A 314 -3.29 -14.02 10.43
C LEU A 314 -3.09 -12.51 10.69
N PHE A 315 -3.66 -11.63 9.86
CA PHE A 315 -3.45 -10.18 9.98
C PHE A 315 -4.53 -9.50 10.81
N TYR A 316 -5.80 -9.82 10.55
CA TYR A 316 -6.95 -9.18 11.22
C TYR A 316 -7.95 -10.18 11.82
N GLY A 317 -7.79 -11.47 11.53
CA GLY A 317 -8.64 -12.54 12.06
C GLY A 317 -8.36 -12.85 13.53
N ARG A 318 -9.34 -13.48 14.17
CA ARG A 318 -9.19 -14.07 15.51
C ARG A 318 -9.77 -15.47 15.49
N ASN A 319 -8.97 -16.45 15.06
CA ASN A 319 -9.20 -17.81 15.53
C ASN A 319 -8.65 -17.90 16.96
N VAL A 320 -9.55 -18.02 17.94
CA VAL A 320 -9.15 -18.08 19.36
C VAL A 320 -8.54 -19.43 19.74
N ASP A 321 -8.70 -20.45 18.90
CA ASP A 321 -8.22 -21.82 19.12
C ASP A 321 -6.91 -22.11 18.37
N TYR A 322 -6.48 -21.26 17.46
CA TYR A 322 -5.24 -21.41 16.69
C TYR A 322 -4.03 -21.70 17.61
N HIS A 323 -3.28 -22.75 17.28
CA HIS A 323 -2.14 -23.28 18.06
C HIS A 323 -2.46 -23.65 19.53
N LYS A 324 -3.74 -23.90 19.88
CA LYS A 324 -4.15 -24.29 21.24
C LYS A 324 -4.78 -25.67 21.25
N ILE A 325 -4.73 -26.31 22.42
CA ILE A 325 -5.37 -27.60 22.68
C ILE A 325 -6.88 -27.56 22.39
N THR A 326 -7.50 -26.37 22.44
CA THR A 326 -8.92 -26.20 22.12
C THR A 326 -9.26 -26.31 20.63
N ASP A 327 -8.26 -26.36 19.74
CA ASP A 327 -8.45 -26.63 18.32
C ASP A 327 -8.80 -28.10 18.08
N GLN A 328 -10.11 -28.38 18.04
CA GLN A 328 -10.71 -29.71 18.07
C GLN A 328 -11.77 -29.85 16.98
N PRO A 329 -12.09 -31.09 16.52
CA PRO A 329 -13.00 -31.31 15.38
C PRO A 329 -14.38 -30.67 15.53
N LYS A 330 -14.87 -30.53 16.76
CA LYS A 330 -16.14 -29.82 17.08
C LYS A 330 -16.17 -28.35 16.68
N ASN A 331 -15.03 -27.74 16.39
CA ASN A 331 -14.94 -26.35 15.92
C ASN A 331 -15.07 -26.24 14.40
N LEU A 332 -15.12 -27.39 13.69
CA LEU A 332 -15.25 -27.41 12.25
C LEU A 332 -16.72 -27.31 11.82
N ASP A 333 -16.97 -26.53 10.77
CA ASP A 333 -18.25 -26.40 10.10
C ASP A 333 -18.26 -27.25 8.83
N SER A 334 -19.14 -28.25 8.77
CA SER A 334 -19.24 -29.18 7.64
C SER A 334 -19.61 -28.49 6.32
N ASP A 335 -20.42 -27.43 6.35
CA ASP A 335 -20.81 -26.73 5.13
C ASP A 335 -19.63 -25.93 4.58
N LEU A 336 -18.84 -25.32 5.46
CA LEU A 336 -17.62 -24.63 5.07
C LEU A 336 -16.57 -25.62 4.51
N VAL A 337 -16.37 -26.76 5.16
CA VAL A 337 -15.50 -27.84 4.66
C VAL A 337 -15.95 -28.32 3.27
N LYS A 338 -17.27 -28.46 3.06
CA LYS A 338 -17.83 -28.81 1.75
C LYS A 338 -17.47 -27.76 0.70
N ASP A 339 -17.60 -26.47 1.03
CA ASP A 339 -17.26 -25.39 0.11
C ASP A 339 -15.78 -25.43 -0.29
N PHE A 340 -14.85 -25.60 0.67
CA PHE A 340 -13.43 -25.78 0.35
C PHE A 340 -13.20 -26.94 -0.62
N SER A 341 -13.85 -28.08 -0.38
CA SER A 341 -13.72 -29.25 -1.24
C SER A 341 -14.20 -29.01 -2.68
N LEU A 342 -15.33 -28.32 -2.84
CA LEU A 342 -15.90 -28.01 -4.13
C LEU A 342 -15.10 -26.93 -4.86
N ILE A 343 -14.64 -25.89 -4.16
CA ILE A 343 -13.82 -24.81 -4.71
C ILE A 343 -12.49 -25.36 -5.22
N LEU A 344 -11.77 -26.13 -4.39
CA LEU A 344 -10.49 -26.73 -4.77
C LEU A 344 -10.66 -27.65 -5.97
N THR A 345 -11.66 -28.53 -5.95
CA THR A 345 -11.88 -29.49 -7.03
C THR A 345 -12.26 -28.79 -8.35
N GLN A 346 -13.14 -27.79 -8.29
CA GLN A 346 -13.50 -26.96 -9.43
C GLN A 346 -12.27 -26.23 -10.01
N PHE A 347 -11.40 -25.70 -9.15
CA PHE A 347 -10.15 -25.08 -9.55
C PHE A 347 -9.23 -26.09 -10.27
N LEU A 348 -9.03 -27.29 -9.71
CA LEU A 348 -8.18 -28.32 -10.31
C LEU A 348 -8.70 -28.76 -11.68
N VAL A 349 -10.00 -28.97 -11.83
CA VAL A 349 -10.61 -29.36 -13.12
C VAL A 349 -10.49 -28.25 -14.16
N SER A 350 -10.76 -26.99 -13.79
CA SER A 350 -10.66 -25.86 -14.72
C SER A 350 -9.23 -25.58 -15.18
N THR A 351 -8.24 -25.97 -14.38
CA THR A 351 -6.81 -25.81 -14.69
C THR A 351 -6.14 -27.09 -15.19
N SER A 352 -6.93 -28.10 -15.58
CA SER A 352 -6.46 -29.43 -15.98
C SER A 352 -5.61 -29.49 -17.26
N THR A 353 -5.42 -28.41 -18.02
CA THR A 353 -4.53 -28.44 -19.19
C THR A 353 -3.52 -27.30 -19.13
N ASP A 354 -2.32 -27.50 -19.69
CA ASP A 354 -1.37 -26.40 -19.77
C ASP A 354 -1.91 -25.27 -20.63
N GLN A 355 -2.73 -25.56 -21.64
CA GLN A 355 -3.41 -24.54 -22.42
C GLN A 355 -4.35 -23.69 -21.57
N SER A 356 -5.10 -24.28 -20.63
CA SER A 356 -5.95 -23.49 -19.72
C SER A 356 -5.11 -22.68 -18.73
N VAL A 357 -4.00 -23.21 -18.25
CA VAL A 357 -3.06 -22.43 -17.42
C VAL A 357 -2.41 -21.29 -18.22
N TYR A 358 -1.95 -21.54 -19.45
CA TYR A 358 -1.33 -20.53 -20.32
C TYR A 358 -2.33 -19.47 -20.75
N SER A 359 -3.57 -19.83 -21.11
CA SER A 359 -4.60 -18.85 -21.48
C SER A 359 -4.90 -17.91 -20.32
N LEU A 360 -4.97 -18.43 -19.09
CA LEU A 360 -5.13 -17.65 -17.86
C LEU A 360 -3.88 -16.79 -17.56
N ASN A 361 -2.69 -17.35 -17.77
CA ASN A 361 -1.38 -16.70 -17.59
C ASN A 361 -0.95 -15.80 -18.76
N THR A 362 -1.80 -15.55 -19.76
CA THR A 362 -1.50 -14.57 -20.81
C THR A 362 -1.50 -13.16 -20.22
N SER A 363 -0.38 -12.80 -19.59
CA SER A 363 0.18 -11.48 -19.81
C SER A 363 0.49 -11.39 -21.30
N LEU A 364 0.27 -10.22 -21.93
CA LEU A 364 0.71 -9.91 -23.29
C LEU A 364 2.24 -10.06 -23.50
N ILE A 365 2.96 -10.64 -22.53
CA ILE A 365 4.36 -10.34 -22.21
C ILE A 365 5.31 -11.55 -22.39
N ASP A 366 4.81 -12.77 -22.58
CA ASP A 366 5.65 -13.96 -22.80
C ASP A 366 6.02 -14.23 -24.28
N SER A 367 6.12 -13.15 -25.06
CA SER A 367 6.58 -13.13 -26.44
C SER A 367 8.11 -13.21 -26.61
N GLN A 368 8.85 -13.61 -25.56
CA GLN A 368 10.33 -13.64 -25.61
C GLN A 368 10.87 -14.57 -26.71
N GLY A 369 10.11 -15.60 -27.08
CA GLY A 369 10.43 -16.50 -28.19
C GLY A 369 9.92 -16.05 -29.57
N THR A 370 8.99 -15.09 -29.65
CA THR A 370 8.35 -14.69 -30.92
C THR A 370 8.97 -13.45 -31.57
N ILE A 371 9.68 -12.61 -30.82
CA ILE A 371 10.36 -11.43 -31.36
C ILE A 371 11.77 -11.80 -31.85
N LYS A 372 11.88 -12.25 -33.10
CA LYS A 372 13.16 -12.62 -33.74
C LYS A 372 14.12 -11.42 -33.96
N ASN A 373 13.61 -10.19 -34.00
CA ASN A 373 14.43 -9.00 -34.28
C ASN A 373 15.10 -8.46 -33.00
N PRO A 374 16.44 -8.33 -32.95
CA PRO A 374 17.17 -7.94 -31.74
C PRO A 374 16.87 -6.51 -31.26
N LEU A 375 16.63 -5.56 -32.17
CA LEU A 375 16.26 -4.18 -31.80
C LEU A 375 14.85 -4.13 -31.21
N LYS A 376 13.90 -4.86 -31.80
CA LYS A 376 12.55 -4.98 -31.24
C LYS A 376 12.58 -5.66 -29.87
N ARG A 377 13.42 -6.68 -29.69
CA ARG A 377 13.62 -7.36 -28.40
C ARG A 377 14.22 -6.42 -27.36
N LEU A 378 15.24 -5.64 -27.71
CA LEU A 378 15.86 -4.65 -26.81
C LEU A 378 14.85 -3.56 -26.42
N PHE A 379 14.15 -2.98 -27.40
CA PHE A 379 13.12 -1.96 -27.14
C PHE A 379 12.01 -2.52 -26.26
N TYR A 380 11.56 -3.74 -26.53
CA TYR A 380 10.57 -4.43 -25.72
C TYR A 380 11.06 -4.67 -24.28
N GLN A 381 12.30 -5.13 -24.09
CA GLN A 381 12.89 -5.30 -22.76
C GLN A 381 13.01 -3.97 -22.01
N PHE A 382 13.43 -2.91 -22.69
CA PHE A 382 13.49 -1.57 -22.12
C PHE A 382 12.09 -1.07 -21.72
N MET A 383 11.09 -1.20 -22.59
CA MET A 383 9.71 -0.81 -22.31
C MET A 383 9.12 -1.63 -21.16
N LYS A 384 9.33 -2.95 -21.15
CA LYS A 384 8.92 -3.84 -20.08
C LYS A 384 9.57 -3.42 -18.75
N SER A 385 10.89 -3.26 -18.72
CA SER A 385 11.62 -2.84 -17.52
C SER A 385 11.14 -1.47 -17.04
N THR A 386 10.87 -0.54 -17.94
CA THR A 386 10.35 0.79 -17.63
C THR A 386 8.95 0.71 -17.03
N ILE A 387 8.05 -0.08 -17.64
CA ILE A 387 6.69 -0.33 -17.14
C ILE A 387 6.74 -1.02 -15.78
N GLU A 388 7.58 -2.04 -15.59
CA GLU A 388 7.74 -2.73 -14.32
C GLU A 388 8.39 -1.83 -13.25
N THR A 389 9.19 -0.82 -13.63
CA THR A 389 9.77 0.14 -12.69
C THR A 389 8.78 1.22 -12.29
N ILE A 390 8.07 1.80 -13.26
CA ILE A 390 7.07 2.86 -13.03
C ILE A 390 5.84 2.28 -12.33
N PHE A 391 5.44 1.08 -12.74
CA PHE A 391 4.26 0.39 -12.24
C PHE A 391 4.64 -0.88 -11.46
N SER A 392 5.56 -0.73 -10.50
CA SER A 392 6.12 -1.85 -9.74
C SER A 392 5.07 -2.66 -8.99
N GLY A 393 3.97 -2.03 -8.56
CA GLY A 393 2.86 -2.73 -7.93
C GLY A 393 1.94 -3.48 -8.91
N ASN A 394 2.16 -3.46 -10.24
CA ASN A 394 1.25 -4.13 -11.19
C ASN A 394 1.16 -5.65 -10.99
N LYS A 395 2.18 -6.24 -10.36
CA LYS A 395 2.25 -7.66 -9.99
C LYS A 395 1.49 -7.97 -8.71
N GLN A 396 1.10 -6.94 -7.95
CA GLN A 396 0.29 -7.11 -6.76
C GLN A 396 -1.13 -7.41 -7.19
N TYR A 397 -1.59 -8.56 -6.74
CA TYR A 397 -2.99 -8.86 -6.84
C TYR A 397 -3.78 -7.98 -5.88
N LEU A 398 -4.63 -7.13 -6.45
CA LEU A 398 -5.50 -6.23 -5.72
C LEU A 398 -6.93 -6.72 -5.90
N ILE A 399 -7.44 -7.34 -4.84
CA ILE A 399 -8.87 -7.55 -4.64
C ILE A 399 -9.25 -6.83 -3.36
N VAL A 400 -10.32 -6.05 -3.45
CA VAL A 400 -10.86 -5.23 -2.37
C VAL A 400 -12.32 -5.65 -2.16
N GLY A 401 -12.53 -6.57 -1.23
CA GLY A 401 -13.83 -7.23 -1.04
C GLY A 401 -14.35 -7.87 -2.35
N PRO A 402 -15.67 -7.89 -2.60
CA PRO A 402 -16.24 -8.49 -3.83
C PRO A 402 -15.97 -7.66 -5.09
N ILE A 403 -15.44 -6.44 -4.94
CA ILE A 403 -15.18 -5.53 -6.06
C ILE A 403 -13.71 -5.69 -6.42
N CYS A 404 -13.43 -6.45 -7.49
CA CYS A 404 -12.08 -6.74 -7.97
C CYS A 404 -11.44 -5.48 -8.57
N PHE A 405 -11.00 -4.49 -7.78
CA PHE A 405 -10.28 -3.32 -8.29
C PHE A 405 -8.87 -3.71 -8.69
N GLY A 406 -8.58 -3.68 -9.98
CA GLY A 406 -7.22 -3.88 -10.46
C GLY A 406 -6.31 -2.72 -10.10
N TYR A 407 -5.00 -2.98 -10.17
CA TYR A 407 -3.95 -1.98 -9.99
C TYR A 407 -4.18 -0.67 -10.78
N PHE A 408 -4.53 -0.76 -12.07
CA PHE A 408 -4.81 0.42 -12.89
C PHE A 408 -6.13 1.11 -12.53
N ASP A 409 -7.09 0.40 -11.97
CA ASP A 409 -8.33 1.01 -11.46
C ASP A 409 -8.00 1.90 -10.26
N LEU A 410 -7.12 1.45 -9.34
CA LEU A 410 -6.67 2.27 -8.21
C LEU A 410 -5.87 3.50 -8.65
N ILE A 411 -4.99 3.37 -9.66
CA ILE A 411 -4.31 4.54 -10.24
C ILE A 411 -5.32 5.53 -10.81
N LEU A 412 -6.33 5.05 -11.53
CA LEU A 412 -7.39 5.89 -12.10
C LEU A 412 -8.16 6.62 -10.98
N PHE A 413 -8.53 5.93 -9.91
CA PHE A 413 -9.22 6.54 -8.77
C PHE A 413 -8.34 7.54 -8.03
N SER A 414 -7.09 7.22 -7.74
CA SER A 414 -6.14 8.14 -7.11
C SER A 414 -5.93 9.39 -7.95
N THR A 415 -5.77 9.23 -9.27
CA THR A 415 -5.65 10.35 -10.21
C THR A 415 -6.92 11.19 -10.24
N PHE A 416 -8.09 10.55 -10.23
CA PHE A 416 -9.38 11.23 -10.17
C PHE A 416 -9.53 12.05 -8.87
N ILE A 417 -9.19 11.49 -7.72
CA ILE A 417 -9.21 12.17 -6.42
C ILE A 417 -8.26 13.37 -6.43
N LEU A 418 -7.02 13.18 -6.90
CA LEU A 418 -6.02 14.26 -6.99
C LEU A 418 -6.48 15.39 -7.91
N LEU A 419 -7.07 15.07 -9.05
CA LEU A 419 -7.58 16.06 -9.98
C LEU A 419 -8.80 16.79 -9.42
N LEU A 420 -9.67 16.09 -8.68
CA LEU A 420 -10.78 16.70 -7.97
C LEU A 420 -10.25 17.70 -6.93
N ILE A 421 -9.28 17.30 -6.09
CA ILE A 421 -8.60 18.17 -5.12
C ILE A 421 -7.95 19.36 -5.82
N TYR A 422 -7.35 19.16 -7.00
CA TYR A 422 -6.75 20.25 -7.77
C TYR A 422 -7.80 21.27 -8.23
N LEU A 423 -8.90 20.79 -8.81
CA LEU A 423 -9.95 21.64 -9.39
C LEU A 423 -10.77 22.36 -8.32
N THR A 424 -11.06 21.72 -7.20
CA THR A 424 -11.87 22.31 -6.13
C THR A 424 -10.97 23.04 -5.14
N SER A 425 -10.01 22.34 -4.53
CA SER A 425 -9.30 22.81 -3.35
C SER A 425 -8.10 23.69 -3.64
N TYR A 426 -7.23 23.26 -4.54
CA TYR A 426 -6.03 24.01 -4.88
C TYR A 426 -6.35 25.36 -5.55
N GLN A 427 -7.27 25.38 -6.52
CA GLN A 427 -7.64 26.62 -7.22
C GLN A 427 -8.18 27.68 -6.24
N HIS A 428 -9.14 27.31 -5.39
CA HIS A 428 -9.67 28.23 -4.39
C HIS A 428 -8.65 28.63 -3.34
N TYR A 429 -7.77 27.72 -2.88
CA TYR A 429 -6.70 28.08 -1.97
C TYR A 429 -5.71 29.07 -2.59
N LYS A 430 -5.32 28.86 -3.85
CA LYS A 430 -4.48 29.78 -4.62
C LYS A 430 -5.12 31.16 -4.75
N ASP A 431 -6.39 31.22 -5.09
CA ASP A 431 -7.13 32.48 -5.24
C ASP A 431 -7.26 33.21 -3.89
N LEU A 432 -7.57 32.49 -2.81
CA LEU A 432 -7.60 33.04 -1.46
C LEU A 432 -6.23 33.62 -1.07
N ILE A 433 -5.15 32.88 -1.31
CA ILE A 433 -3.80 33.36 -0.99
C ILE A 433 -3.49 34.64 -1.75
N LYS A 434 -3.77 34.70 -3.05
CA LYS A 434 -3.55 35.91 -3.85
C LYS A 434 -4.33 37.10 -3.30
N LYS A 435 -5.63 36.91 -3.01
CA LYS A 435 -6.48 37.95 -2.41
C LYS A 435 -5.92 38.41 -1.06
N TRP A 436 -5.52 37.46 -0.22
CA TRP A 436 -4.93 37.76 1.08
C TRP A 436 -3.60 38.51 0.96
N GLU A 437 -2.74 38.16 0.01
CA GLU A 437 -1.47 38.86 -0.25
C GLU A 437 -1.70 40.32 -0.65
N THR A 438 -2.69 40.57 -1.52
CA THR A 438 -3.11 41.93 -1.88
C THR A 438 -3.56 42.70 -0.64
N ILE A 439 -4.37 42.09 0.22
CA ILE A 439 -4.85 42.71 1.47
C ILE A 439 -3.71 43.00 2.44
N ASP A 440 -2.81 42.05 2.66
CA ASP A 440 -1.69 42.20 3.58
C ASP A 440 -0.74 43.32 3.10
N TYR A 441 -0.49 43.40 1.80
CA TYR A 441 0.25 44.49 1.19
C TYR A 441 -0.39 45.86 1.46
N TYR A 442 -1.70 46.01 1.25
CA TYR A 442 -2.41 47.24 1.52
C TYR A 442 -2.47 47.60 3.02
N SER A 443 -2.63 46.60 3.89
CA SER A 443 -2.53 46.74 5.34
C SER A 443 -1.17 47.31 5.76
N GLN A 444 -0.07 46.73 5.26
CA GLN A 444 1.28 47.18 5.56
C GLN A 444 1.54 48.60 5.02
N LEU A 445 1.07 48.92 3.82
CA LEU A 445 1.14 50.27 3.25
C LEU A 445 0.40 51.29 4.12
N ASN A 446 -0.81 50.98 4.55
CA ASN A 446 -1.61 51.86 5.40
C ASN A 446 -0.97 52.06 6.78
N GLN A 447 -0.37 51.02 7.36
CA GLN A 447 0.40 51.15 8.60
C GLN A 447 1.63 52.05 8.42
N LYS A 448 2.35 51.93 7.30
CA LYS A 448 3.48 52.81 6.97
C LYS A 448 3.02 54.27 6.78
N ARG A 449 1.91 54.50 6.07
CA ARG A 449 1.30 55.83 5.91
C ARG A 449 0.90 56.44 7.26
N LYS A 450 0.24 55.67 8.14
CA LYS A 450 -0.13 56.13 9.49
C LYS A 450 1.11 56.45 10.35
N LYS A 451 2.16 55.64 10.30
CA LYS A 451 3.44 55.91 10.99
C LYS A 451 4.13 57.17 10.44
N SER A 452 4.09 57.39 9.13
CA SER A 452 4.61 58.60 8.49
C SER A 452 3.82 59.85 8.89
N PHE A 453 2.48 59.78 8.86
CA PHE A 453 1.62 60.88 9.30
C PHE A 453 1.82 61.21 10.78
N LYS A 454 1.97 60.20 11.64
CA LYS A 454 2.23 60.40 13.08
C LYS A 454 3.62 61.02 13.33
N ARG A 455 4.63 60.72 12.50
CA ARG A 455 5.94 61.39 12.53
C ARG A 455 5.86 62.85 12.09
N VAL A 456 5.14 63.15 11.01
CA VAL A 456 4.95 64.53 10.52
C VAL A 456 4.12 65.36 11.49
N HIS A 457 3.10 64.78 12.12
CA HIS A 457 2.29 65.50 13.10
C HIS A 457 3.07 65.77 14.41
N ASN A 458 3.91 64.83 14.84
CA ASN A 458 4.81 65.04 15.98
C ASN A 458 5.93 66.05 15.68
N SER A 459 6.45 66.14 14.44
CA SER A 459 7.44 67.16 14.08
C SER A 459 6.85 68.57 13.96
N ASN A 460 5.56 68.70 13.63
CA ASN A 460 4.87 69.99 13.60
C ASN A 460 4.49 70.49 15.00
N ASN A 461 4.23 69.60 15.96
CA ASN A 461 3.99 70.00 17.35
C ASN A 461 5.28 70.38 18.12
N SER A 462 6.47 69.95 17.68
CA SER A 462 7.74 70.38 18.29
C SER A 462 8.19 71.78 17.87
N HIS A 463 7.55 72.40 16.87
CA HIS A 463 7.87 73.78 16.44
C HIS A 463 7.03 74.87 17.12
N HIS A 464 6.03 74.52 17.94
CA HIS A 464 5.15 75.49 18.60
C HIS A 464 5.44 75.72 20.11
N LEU A 465 6.54 75.18 20.65
CA LEU A 465 6.91 75.32 22.07
C LEU A 465 8.23 76.07 22.33
N ASN A 466 8.75 76.83 21.35
CA ASN A 466 9.90 77.72 21.54
C ASN A 466 9.53 79.16 21.14
N ASN A 467 8.69 79.81 21.96
CA ASN A 467 8.61 81.26 22.04
C ASN A 467 7.94 81.65 23.36
N ASN A 468 8.75 81.70 24.42
CA ASN A 468 8.60 82.66 25.52
C ASN A 468 9.78 82.50 26.46
N ASN A 469 10.77 83.40 26.31
CA ASN A 469 11.63 83.80 27.41
C ASN A 469 11.99 85.27 27.21
N GLY A 470 11.57 86.08 28.18
CA GLY A 470 12.04 87.44 28.36
C GLY A 470 11.94 87.83 29.83
N VAL A 471 13.10 87.84 30.48
CA VAL A 471 13.52 88.74 31.58
C VAL A 471 12.88 88.46 32.96
N GLY A 472 13.59 88.34 34.09
CA GLY A 472 14.99 88.42 34.48
C GLY A 472 15.04 88.47 36.03
N GLY A 473 16.13 88.00 36.68
CA GLY A 473 16.28 88.16 38.13
C GLY A 473 17.23 87.19 38.86
N VAL A 474 18.53 87.52 38.85
CA VAL A 474 19.46 87.68 40.00
C VAL A 474 19.48 86.67 41.19
N ARG A 475 20.71 86.15 41.47
CA ARG A 475 21.31 85.60 42.72
C ARG A 475 20.83 84.22 43.22
N ASP A 476 21.63 83.34 43.84
CA ASP A 476 23.02 83.30 44.32
C ASP A 476 23.45 81.80 44.50
N GLU A 477 24.77 81.59 44.58
CA GLU A 477 25.51 80.51 45.31
C GLU A 477 25.61 79.04 44.81
N GLU A 478 26.88 78.62 44.69
CA GLU A 478 27.54 77.35 45.09
C GLU A 478 26.92 75.99 44.68
N GLN A 479 27.62 74.96 44.19
CA GLN A 479 28.98 74.46 44.42
C GLN A 479 29.32 73.39 43.34
N GLN A 480 30.62 73.18 43.15
CA GLN A 480 31.38 72.08 42.50
C GLN A 480 30.60 70.76 42.22
N THR A 481 30.81 70.02 41.13
CA THR A 481 31.96 69.08 41.00
C THR A 481 32.18 68.58 39.55
N TYR A 482 33.45 68.36 39.24
CA TYR A 482 34.09 67.74 38.07
C TYR A 482 33.49 66.42 37.54
N LYS A 483 33.48 66.22 36.21
CA LYS A 483 34.43 65.30 35.53
C LYS A 483 34.50 65.50 34.00
N LYS A 484 35.75 65.52 33.55
CA LYS A 484 36.31 65.73 32.21
C LYS A 484 36.79 64.38 31.67
N LEU A 485 36.85 64.24 30.33
CA LEU A 485 37.83 63.51 29.48
C LEU A 485 37.09 63.08 28.20
N THR A 486 37.26 63.64 26.98
CA THR A 486 38.40 64.00 26.08
C THR A 486 39.22 62.84 25.52
N GLY A 487 39.39 62.86 24.18
CA GLY A 487 40.42 62.18 23.38
C GLY A 487 39.78 61.41 22.20
N ALA A 488 39.76 61.85 20.94
CA ALA A 488 40.74 62.46 20.01
C ALA A 488 41.75 61.46 19.38
N GLY A 489 41.89 61.57 18.05
CA GLY A 489 42.82 60.85 17.14
C GLY A 489 42.07 60.45 15.87
N VAL A 490 42.11 61.14 14.71
CA VAL A 490 43.19 61.63 13.82
C VAL A 490 44.01 60.52 13.16
N ASN A 491 43.84 60.42 11.82
CA ASN A 491 44.81 60.18 10.73
C ASN A 491 43.99 59.74 9.49
N ASP A 492 43.84 60.54 8.43
CA ASP A 492 44.78 60.93 7.35
C ASP A 492 45.04 59.87 6.28
N ASP A 493 45.23 60.41 5.07
CA ASP A 493 45.61 59.83 3.77
C ASP A 493 44.55 59.12 2.93
N SER A 494 44.40 59.31 1.60
CA SER A 494 44.78 60.28 0.54
C SER A 494 44.64 59.54 -0.81
N THR A 495 44.55 60.29 -1.93
CA THR A 495 44.73 59.86 -3.35
C THR A 495 43.63 58.99 -3.99
N THR A 496 43.14 59.15 -5.23
CA THR A 496 43.58 59.80 -6.50
C THR A 496 42.35 59.81 -7.46
N SER A 497 41.95 60.96 -8.05
CA SER A 497 42.19 61.43 -9.45
C SER A 497 41.43 60.72 -10.59
N GLU A 498 40.68 61.51 -11.38
CA GLU A 498 40.40 61.50 -12.85
C GLU A 498 39.05 62.22 -13.08
N ILE A 499 39.00 63.51 -13.44
CA ILE A 499 39.21 64.15 -14.77
C ILE A 499 38.44 63.45 -15.89
N ASP A 500 37.35 64.10 -16.35
CA ASP A 500 37.03 64.20 -17.78
C ASP A 500 36.15 65.43 -18.07
N GLU A 501 36.57 66.17 -19.09
CA GLU A 501 35.98 67.38 -19.70
C GLU A 501 34.65 67.06 -20.41
N ILE A 502 33.58 67.84 -20.21
CA ILE A 502 33.13 68.98 -21.06
C ILE A 502 33.15 68.69 -22.57
N ASP A 503 31.98 68.39 -23.15
CA ASP A 503 31.46 69.23 -24.24
C ASP A 503 29.92 69.17 -24.36
N SER A 504 29.44 70.25 -24.93
CA SER A 504 28.16 70.92 -24.96
C SER A 504 27.04 70.26 -25.78
N THR A 505 25.79 70.49 -25.38
CA THR A 505 24.75 71.03 -26.27
C THR A 505 23.53 71.53 -25.50
N ASN A 506 23.13 72.77 -25.83
CA ASN A 506 21.96 73.49 -25.35
C ASN A 506 20.64 72.71 -25.52
N ARG A 507 19.74 72.80 -24.53
CA ARG A 507 18.34 73.27 -24.72
C ARG A 507 17.51 73.35 -23.43
N TYR A 508 16.99 74.56 -23.21
CA TYR A 508 15.75 74.98 -22.54
C TYR A 508 15.38 74.51 -21.12
N TYR A 509 15.34 75.53 -20.25
CA TYR A 509 14.70 75.63 -18.94
C TYR A 509 13.32 74.94 -18.82
N TYR A 510 13.21 74.01 -17.88
CA TYR A 510 12.03 73.87 -17.01
C TYR A 510 12.49 73.40 -15.62
N ARG A 511 12.45 74.32 -14.65
CA ARG A 511 12.86 74.11 -13.26
C ARG A 511 11.79 73.26 -12.53
N LYS A 512 11.94 71.94 -12.54
CA LYS A 512 11.15 71.01 -11.71
C LYS A 512 11.97 70.57 -10.51
N LYS A 513 11.47 70.88 -9.32
CA LYS A 513 12.05 70.63 -8.00
C LYS A 513 12.18 69.10 -7.77
N HIS A 514 13.35 68.52 -7.99
CA HIS A 514 13.64 67.13 -7.62
C HIS A 514 13.98 67.07 -6.13
N SER A 515 13.04 66.59 -5.32
CA SER A 515 13.33 66.04 -3.99
C SER A 515 13.82 64.61 -4.16
N ASN A 516 15.01 64.32 -3.63
CA ASN A 516 15.59 62.98 -3.53
C ASN A 516 14.61 61.99 -2.89
N ASN A 517 14.17 61.00 -3.66
CA ASN A 517 13.52 59.78 -3.18
C ASN A 517 14.39 58.59 -3.65
N SER A 518 15.54 58.40 -3.01
CA SER A 518 16.47 57.29 -3.27
C SER A 518 16.57 56.34 -2.06
N SER A 519 15.45 56.00 -1.42
CA SER A 519 15.43 55.04 -0.29
C SER A 519 14.32 53.98 -0.35
N LEU A 520 13.72 53.75 -1.53
CA LEU A 520 12.57 52.83 -1.67
C LEU A 520 12.88 51.46 -2.30
N MET A 521 14.15 51.10 -2.53
CA MET A 521 14.50 49.86 -3.25
C MET A 521 15.15 48.73 -2.42
N SER A 522 15.09 48.73 -1.08
CA SER A 522 15.76 47.68 -0.28
C SER A 522 14.86 46.59 0.32
N ASN A 523 13.57 46.47 -0.01
CA ASN A 523 12.67 45.51 0.65
C ASN A 523 11.86 44.61 -0.31
N SER A 524 12.50 44.09 -1.37
CA SER A 524 11.92 43.03 -2.21
C SER A 524 11.91 41.65 -1.52
N ASN A 525 12.69 41.45 -0.45
CA ASN A 525 12.88 40.11 0.14
C ASN A 525 11.67 39.54 0.88
N ASN A 526 10.67 40.35 1.25
CA ASN A 526 9.43 39.86 1.87
C ASN A 526 8.32 39.48 0.86
N ARG A 527 8.50 39.73 -0.45
CA ARG A 527 7.54 39.30 -1.48
C ARG A 527 7.64 37.81 -1.81
N GLN A 528 8.74 37.15 -1.43
CA GLN A 528 9.08 35.81 -1.93
C GLN A 528 8.52 34.66 -1.09
N THR A 529 8.12 34.91 0.16
CA THR A 529 7.75 33.85 1.13
C THR A 529 6.30 33.34 0.97
N SER A 530 5.41 34.09 0.34
CA SER A 530 3.97 33.76 0.27
C SER A 530 3.58 32.99 -1.00
N SER A 531 4.27 33.22 -2.12
CA SER A 531 4.22 32.40 -3.35
C SER A 531 4.51 30.92 -3.06
N ILE A 532 5.34 30.65 -2.05
CA ILE A 532 5.80 29.31 -1.68
C ILE A 532 4.62 28.46 -1.20
N THR A 533 3.62 29.01 -0.49
CA THR A 533 2.58 28.17 0.15
C THR A 533 1.68 27.40 -0.83
N PHE A 534 1.15 28.05 -1.88
CA PHE A 534 0.36 27.31 -2.87
C PHE A 534 1.27 26.48 -3.80
N GLN A 535 2.50 26.92 -4.07
CA GLN A 535 3.49 26.11 -4.80
C GLN A 535 3.79 24.79 -4.08
N LEU A 536 3.90 24.83 -2.74
CA LEU A 536 4.06 23.63 -1.92
C LEU A 536 2.87 22.68 -2.06
N MET A 537 1.64 23.18 -2.08
CA MET A 537 0.45 22.33 -2.31
C MET A 537 0.46 21.71 -3.72
N LEU A 538 0.88 22.45 -4.74
CA LEU A 538 1.00 21.91 -6.09
C LEU A 538 2.07 20.81 -6.17
N ILE A 539 3.25 21.05 -5.59
CA ILE A 539 4.34 20.07 -5.51
C ILE A 539 3.86 18.85 -4.73
N HIS A 540 3.15 19.03 -3.63
CA HIS A 540 2.58 17.94 -2.83
C HIS A 540 1.62 17.07 -3.63
N LEU A 541 0.66 17.67 -4.35
CA LEU A 541 -0.25 16.92 -5.24
C LEU A 541 0.49 16.17 -6.34
N TRP A 542 1.55 16.76 -6.90
CA TRP A 542 2.39 16.12 -7.90
C TRP A 542 3.19 14.94 -7.33
N VAL A 543 3.74 15.08 -6.12
CA VAL A 543 4.40 13.98 -5.40
C VAL A 543 3.40 12.85 -5.14
N MET A 544 2.18 13.14 -4.68
CA MET A 544 1.16 12.10 -4.47
C MET A 544 0.77 11.40 -5.77
N PHE A 545 0.73 12.12 -6.89
CA PHE A 545 0.53 11.50 -8.21
C PHE A 545 1.66 10.52 -8.54
N LEU A 546 2.93 10.92 -8.38
CA LEU A 546 4.06 10.02 -8.63
C LEU A 546 4.06 8.81 -7.70
N VAL A 547 3.76 9.00 -6.41
CA VAL A 547 3.64 7.90 -5.45
C VAL A 547 2.51 6.96 -5.83
N SER A 548 1.38 7.48 -6.35
CA SER A 548 0.27 6.62 -6.82
C SER A 548 0.67 5.71 -7.98
N LEU A 549 1.72 6.04 -8.74
CA LEU A 549 2.24 5.15 -9.77
C LEU A 549 3.04 3.99 -9.16
N VAL A 550 3.75 4.22 -8.06
CA VAL A 550 4.61 3.20 -7.44
C VAL A 550 3.79 2.32 -6.49
N ASP A 551 2.97 2.96 -5.65
CA ASP A 551 2.18 2.36 -4.57
C ASP A 551 0.74 2.90 -4.61
N PRO A 552 -0.08 2.42 -5.55
CA PRO A 552 -1.43 2.94 -5.74
C PRO A 552 -2.38 2.60 -4.61
N THR A 553 -2.19 1.47 -3.93
CA THR A 553 -3.12 1.00 -2.90
C THR A 553 -3.02 1.88 -1.66
N TYR A 554 -1.80 2.04 -1.15
CA TYR A 554 -1.56 2.86 0.03
C TYR A 554 -1.83 4.34 -0.27
N CYS A 555 -1.42 4.81 -1.45
CA CYS A 555 -1.71 6.17 -1.89
C CYS A 555 -3.22 6.41 -2.02
N PHE A 556 -3.99 5.48 -2.60
CA PHE A 556 -5.44 5.57 -2.69
C PHE A 556 -6.08 5.70 -1.30
N GLU A 557 -5.68 4.87 -0.35
CA GLU A 557 -6.23 4.92 1.02
C GLU A 557 -5.89 6.22 1.73
N ILE A 558 -4.64 6.67 1.69
CA ILE A 558 -4.24 7.96 2.27
C ILE A 558 -4.97 9.12 1.57
N LEU A 559 -5.16 9.05 0.26
CA LEU A 559 -5.95 10.04 -0.48
C LEU A 559 -7.42 10.00 -0.08
N ALA A 560 -8.01 8.83 0.15
CA ALA A 560 -9.38 8.67 0.61
C ALA A 560 -9.57 9.22 2.04
N LEU A 561 -8.63 8.92 2.96
CA LEU A 561 -8.63 9.43 4.33
C LEU A 561 -8.38 10.95 4.38
N SER A 562 -7.64 11.49 3.41
CA SER A 562 -7.37 12.93 3.26
C SER A 562 -8.40 13.69 2.45
N PHE A 563 -9.20 12.98 1.66
CA PHE A 563 -10.19 13.55 0.77
C PHE A 563 -11.16 14.46 1.50
N LEU A 564 -11.68 14.03 2.65
CA LEU A 564 -12.64 14.80 3.42
C LEU A 564 -12.04 16.15 3.83
N SER A 565 -10.84 16.16 4.41
CA SER A 565 -10.17 17.41 4.80
C SER A 565 -9.87 18.31 3.61
N LEU A 566 -9.46 17.74 2.48
CA LEU A 566 -9.08 18.53 1.33
C LEU A 566 -10.32 19.10 0.63
N MET A 567 -11.43 18.36 0.57
CA MET A 567 -12.69 18.83 -0.02
C MET A 567 -13.43 19.86 0.83
N THR A 568 -13.35 19.76 2.15
CA THR A 568 -14.03 20.68 3.07
C THR A 568 -13.37 22.05 3.16
N ILE A 569 -12.19 22.25 2.55
CA ILE A 569 -11.49 23.54 2.50
C ILE A 569 -12.44 24.70 2.10
N HIS A 570 -13.45 24.46 1.25
CA HIS A 570 -14.41 25.48 0.82
C HIS A 570 -15.51 25.80 1.83
N HIS A 571 -15.71 24.97 2.85
CA HIS A 571 -16.61 25.33 3.94
C HIS A 571 -15.93 26.42 4.76
N TYR A 572 -16.41 27.66 4.58
CA TYR A 572 -15.82 28.91 5.06
C TYR A 572 -15.83 29.10 6.60
N GLN A 573 -15.57 28.04 7.38
CA GLN A 573 -15.51 28.04 8.84
C GLN A 573 -14.15 27.49 9.31
N TYR A 574 -13.38 28.35 9.98
CA TYR A 574 -12.04 28.04 10.49
C TYR A 574 -12.00 26.74 11.30
N SER A 575 -12.88 26.63 12.30
CA SER A 575 -12.92 25.49 13.23
C SER A 575 -13.22 24.18 12.51
N PHE A 576 -14.01 24.21 11.44
CA PHE A 576 -14.39 23.02 10.68
C PHE A 576 -13.22 22.50 9.83
N ASN A 577 -12.48 23.39 9.16
CA ASN A 577 -11.32 23.02 8.35
C ASN A 577 -10.15 22.52 9.20
N LEU A 578 -9.94 23.14 10.36
CA LEU A 578 -8.96 22.66 11.33
C LEU A 578 -9.33 21.28 11.89
N PHE A 579 -10.61 21.09 12.25
CA PHE A 579 -11.10 19.81 12.78
C PHE A 579 -10.98 18.69 11.75
N THR A 580 -11.44 18.92 10.51
CA THR A 580 -11.36 17.91 9.44
C THR A 580 -9.92 17.61 9.04
N GLY A 581 -9.03 18.61 9.03
CA GLY A 581 -7.59 18.41 8.82
C GLY A 581 -6.93 17.59 9.92
N PHE A 582 -7.21 17.90 11.19
CA PHE A 582 -6.69 17.13 12.31
C PHE A 582 -7.20 15.69 12.31
N LEU A 583 -8.50 15.49 12.11
CA LEU A 583 -9.13 14.18 12.07
C LEU A 583 -8.53 13.32 10.95
N SER A 584 -8.39 13.90 9.76
CA SER A 584 -7.78 13.24 8.61
C SER A 584 -6.31 12.89 8.84
N GLY A 585 -5.51 13.84 9.35
CA GLY A 585 -4.11 13.61 9.70
C GLY A 585 -3.95 12.52 10.76
N ALA A 586 -4.84 12.46 11.75
CA ALA A 586 -4.87 11.42 12.77
C ALA A 586 -5.19 10.04 12.20
N PHE A 587 -6.16 9.94 11.27
CA PHE A 587 -6.45 8.68 10.57
C PHE A 587 -5.27 8.21 9.72
N CYS A 588 -4.64 9.12 8.95
CA CYS A 588 -3.45 8.78 8.16
C CYS A 588 -2.29 8.33 9.07
N ALA A 589 -2.04 9.03 10.18
CA ALA A 589 -1.01 8.67 11.14
C ALA A 589 -1.28 7.32 11.81
N ASN A 590 -2.53 7.04 12.19
CA ASN A 590 -2.92 5.74 12.75
C ASN A 590 -2.75 4.62 11.71
N PHE A 591 -3.08 4.88 10.46
CA PHE A 591 -2.88 3.93 9.37
C PHE A 591 -1.40 3.58 9.16
N ILE A 592 -0.53 4.60 9.09
CA ILE A 592 0.93 4.44 9.02
C ILE A 592 1.47 3.72 10.25
N TYR A 593 0.94 4.00 11.43
CA TYR A 593 1.33 3.33 12.66
C TYR A 593 1.00 1.84 12.64
N MET A 594 -0.21 1.47 12.21
CA MET A 594 -0.62 0.06 12.07
C MET A 594 0.25 -0.70 11.07
N ASP A 595 0.60 -0.05 9.96
CA ASP A 595 1.52 -0.59 8.97
C ASP A 595 2.91 -0.86 9.56
N ILE A 596 3.47 0.11 10.31
CA ILE A 596 4.73 -0.06 11.04
C ILE A 596 4.66 -1.20 12.06
N LEU A 597 3.54 -1.35 12.76
CA LEU A 597 3.34 -2.47 13.69
C LEU A 597 3.35 -3.80 12.97
N MET A 598 2.67 -3.91 11.83
CA MET A 598 2.67 -5.12 11.02
C MET A 598 4.06 -5.47 10.48
N MET A 599 4.80 -4.48 9.97
CA MET A 599 6.19 -4.66 9.55
C MET A 599 7.09 -5.14 10.70
N ARG A 600 6.84 -4.71 11.94
CA ARG A 600 7.60 -5.18 13.11
C ARG A 600 7.19 -6.59 13.54
N ALA A 601 5.91 -6.91 13.45
CA ALA A 601 5.37 -8.19 13.91
C ALA A 601 5.73 -9.34 12.95
N LEU A 602 5.55 -9.11 11.64
CA LEU A 602 5.64 -10.15 10.61
C LEU A 602 6.80 -9.92 9.64
N GLY A 603 7.21 -8.66 9.45
CA GLY A 603 8.20 -8.28 8.46
C GLY A 603 9.61 -8.80 8.75
N ARG A 604 10.27 -9.22 7.69
CA ARG A 604 11.70 -9.48 7.62
C ARG A 604 12.40 -8.36 6.86
N LYS A 605 13.70 -8.22 7.15
CA LYS A 605 14.58 -7.32 6.40
C LYS A 605 14.66 -7.75 4.95
N GLY A 606 14.47 -6.82 4.03
CA GLY A 606 14.72 -7.01 2.61
C GLY A 606 16.16 -6.63 2.26
N SER A 607 16.41 -6.45 0.97
CA SER A 607 17.65 -5.80 0.52
C SER A 607 17.72 -4.34 1.00
N ILE A 608 18.93 -3.80 1.09
CA ILE A 608 19.16 -2.39 1.46
C ILE A 608 18.35 -1.44 0.56
N SER A 609 18.26 -1.75 -0.74
CA SER A 609 17.48 -0.94 -1.68
C SER A 609 15.98 -0.95 -1.36
N GLN A 610 15.43 -2.11 -1.00
CA GLN A 610 14.02 -2.25 -0.66
C GLN A 610 13.70 -1.51 0.64
N GLU A 611 14.55 -1.62 1.66
CA GLU A 611 14.40 -0.90 2.93
C GLU A 611 14.47 0.62 2.73
N LEU A 612 15.38 1.10 1.89
CA LEU A 612 15.50 2.52 1.56
C LEU A 612 14.24 3.04 0.85
N THR A 613 13.75 2.32 -0.18
CA THR A 613 12.53 2.70 -0.91
C THR A 613 11.34 2.78 0.04
N LEU A 614 11.17 1.79 0.90
CA LEU A 614 10.10 1.76 1.90
C LEU A 614 10.22 2.91 2.90
N GLY A 615 11.43 3.20 3.39
CA GLY A 615 11.68 4.35 4.27
C GLY A 615 11.33 5.69 3.63
N ILE A 616 11.64 5.85 2.33
CA ILE A 616 11.26 7.05 1.55
C ILE A 616 9.74 7.15 1.43
N LEU A 617 9.04 6.06 1.07
CA LEU A 617 7.58 6.03 0.95
C LEU A 617 6.89 6.41 2.27
N LEU A 618 7.28 5.77 3.37
CA LEU A 618 6.78 6.09 4.71
C LEU A 618 7.04 7.55 5.09
N GLY A 619 8.24 8.06 4.77
CA GLY A 619 8.57 9.47 4.96
C GLY A 619 7.63 10.41 4.21
N ILE A 620 7.31 10.10 2.94
CA ILE A 620 6.35 10.88 2.14
C ILE A 620 4.95 10.84 2.77
N TYR A 621 4.49 9.69 3.26
CA TYR A 621 3.18 9.54 3.89
C TYR A 621 3.05 10.31 5.21
N ILE A 622 4.11 10.33 6.01
CA ILE A 622 4.18 11.16 7.23
C ILE A 622 4.11 12.64 6.87
N VAL A 623 4.90 13.08 5.87
CA VAL A 623 4.87 14.46 5.39
C VAL A 623 3.49 14.83 4.85
N HIS A 624 2.83 13.95 4.09
CA HIS A 624 1.46 14.14 3.61
C HIS A 624 0.49 14.36 4.78
N SER A 625 0.54 13.52 5.80
CA SER A 625 -0.31 13.62 7.00
C SER A 625 -0.16 14.97 7.71
N ILE A 626 1.08 15.48 7.80
CA ILE A 626 1.36 16.80 8.38
C ILE A 626 0.84 17.92 7.48
N LEU A 627 1.08 17.83 6.16
CA LEU A 627 0.73 18.87 5.21
C LEU A 627 -0.79 19.12 5.14
N ILE A 628 -1.62 18.07 5.22
CA ILE A 628 -3.09 18.23 5.27
C ILE A 628 -3.51 19.15 6.43
N VAL A 629 -2.96 18.91 7.63
CA VAL A 629 -3.25 19.71 8.82
C VAL A 629 -2.79 21.15 8.62
N VAL A 630 -1.57 21.33 8.06
CA VAL A 630 -1.00 22.65 7.77
C VAL A 630 -1.86 23.42 6.77
N TYR A 631 -2.36 22.77 5.70
CA TYR A 631 -3.23 23.42 4.72
C TYR A 631 -4.57 23.83 5.33
N GLY A 632 -5.21 22.94 6.10
CA GLY A 632 -6.47 23.25 6.79
C GLY A 632 -6.33 24.45 7.73
N TYR A 633 -5.26 24.45 8.55
CA TYR A 633 -4.94 25.57 9.45
C TYR A 633 -4.64 26.87 8.69
N ASN A 634 -3.77 26.83 7.69
CA ASN A 634 -3.34 28.00 6.92
C ASN A 634 -4.51 28.63 6.15
N PHE A 635 -5.30 27.79 5.48
CA PHE A 635 -6.50 28.23 4.76
C PHE A 635 -7.46 28.94 5.71
N GLY A 636 -7.81 28.27 6.82
CA GLY A 636 -8.76 28.83 7.78
C GLY A 636 -8.30 30.19 8.28
N ARG A 637 -7.02 30.31 8.68
CA ARG A 637 -6.46 31.55 9.23
C ARG A 637 -6.52 32.69 8.21
N LYS A 638 -6.11 32.44 6.97
CA LYS A 638 -6.13 33.45 5.90
C LYS A 638 -7.57 33.86 5.54
N MET A 639 -8.50 32.92 5.53
CA MET A 639 -9.92 33.17 5.29
C MET A 639 -10.54 34.06 6.38
N GLU A 640 -10.25 33.81 7.65
CA GLU A 640 -10.73 34.65 8.75
C GLU A 640 -10.21 36.08 8.65
N GLN A 641 -8.93 36.24 8.29
CA GLN A 641 -8.32 37.56 8.06
C GLN A 641 -8.94 38.28 6.87
N TYR A 642 -9.19 37.57 5.76
CA TYR A 642 -9.89 38.09 4.60
C TYR A 642 -11.30 38.61 4.97
N LYS A 643 -12.09 37.81 5.69
CA LYS A 643 -13.44 38.19 6.14
C LYS A 643 -13.44 39.40 7.08
N LYS A 644 -12.48 39.47 8.01
CA LYS A 644 -12.31 40.64 8.90
C LYS A 644 -12.02 41.90 8.10
N PHE A 645 -11.16 41.81 7.08
CA PHE A 645 -10.83 42.92 6.20
C PHE A 645 -12.03 43.35 5.35
N GLU A 646 -12.73 42.41 4.72
CA GLU A 646 -13.93 42.66 3.93
C GLU A 646 -15.03 43.35 4.76
N LYS A 647 -15.25 42.89 6.01
CA LYS A 647 -16.17 43.55 6.94
C LYS A 647 -15.73 44.98 7.27
N SER A 648 -14.42 45.22 7.42
CA SER A 648 -13.86 46.56 7.68
C SER A 648 -13.97 47.51 6.50
N LEU A 649 -13.85 46.99 5.26
CA LEU A 649 -14.09 47.74 4.03
C LEU A 649 -15.56 48.16 3.93
N ASN A 650 -16.48 47.23 4.21
CA ASN A 650 -17.92 47.48 4.14
C ASN A 650 -18.43 48.41 5.25
N SER A 651 -17.77 48.45 6.42
CA SER A 651 -18.12 49.38 7.50
C SER A 651 -17.57 50.79 7.30
N ASN A 652 -16.48 50.94 6.55
CA ASN A 652 -15.84 52.24 6.29
C ASN A 652 -16.27 52.78 4.92
N ASN A 653 -17.47 53.37 4.86
CA ASN A 653 -17.93 54.15 3.70
C ASN A 653 -17.12 55.46 3.58
N GLN A 654 -15.96 55.43 2.89
CA GLN A 654 -15.35 56.65 2.34
C GLN A 654 -14.27 56.33 1.29
N ILE A 655 -14.51 56.82 0.06
CA ILE A 655 -13.66 57.34 -1.05
C ILE A 655 -12.22 56.78 -1.28
N SER A 656 -11.47 56.38 -0.25
CA SER A 656 -10.11 55.81 -0.34
C SER A 656 -10.06 54.32 -0.74
N ASN A 657 -11.20 53.64 -0.85
CA ASN A 657 -11.27 52.19 -1.06
C ASN A 657 -11.55 51.75 -2.51
N ASN A 658 -11.82 52.69 -3.43
CA ASN A 658 -12.17 52.33 -4.81
C ASN A 658 -10.99 51.69 -5.56
N ASP A 659 -9.78 52.22 -5.41
CA ASP A 659 -8.57 51.64 -6.04
C ASP A 659 -8.29 50.21 -5.55
N ILE A 660 -8.51 49.95 -4.25
CA ILE A 660 -8.32 48.62 -3.64
C ILE A 660 -9.40 47.64 -4.14
N LYS A 661 -10.62 48.13 -4.33
CA LYS A 661 -11.75 47.32 -4.79
C LYS A 661 -11.57 46.95 -6.26
N GLU A 662 -11.11 47.87 -7.09
CA GLU A 662 -10.81 47.63 -8.50
C GLU A 662 -9.65 46.63 -8.69
N ASP A 663 -8.60 46.70 -7.86
CA ASP A 663 -7.49 45.75 -7.86
C ASP A 663 -7.84 44.36 -7.29
N LEU A 664 -8.89 44.23 -6.48
CA LEU A 664 -9.40 42.95 -5.98
C LEU A 664 -10.41 42.30 -6.95
N GLU A 665 -11.06 43.11 -7.78
CA GLU A 665 -11.98 42.66 -8.84
C GLU A 665 -11.24 42.26 -10.12
N LYS A 666 -10.07 42.84 -10.40
CA LYS A 666 -9.11 42.42 -11.45
C LYS A 666 -8.32 41.18 -11.03
#